data_AF-A0ABC8UY35-F1
#
_entry.id   AF-A0ABC8UY35-F1
#
_cell.length_a   1.000
_cell.length_b   1.000
_cell.length_c   1.000
_cell.angle_alpha   90.00
_cell.angle_beta   90.00
_cell.angle_gamma   90.00
#
_symmetry.space_group_name_H-M   'P 1'
#
loop_
_entity.id
_entity.type
_entity.pdbx_description
1 polymer ?
#
loop_
_entity_poly.entity_id
_entity_poly.type
_entity_poly.pdbx_seq_one_letter_code
_entity_poly.pdbx_strand_id
1 'polypeptide(L)'
;MYTTRGLSKCLNSPNILSAQPGCTFSGSLMFTDEESQSSKDSFCLGTVNKCKKVEKLPFPQDRIMAVHPLKGPKTSFIKVLLIPVLDHPLSSNQYYVIKAEGEKKGEAYKCRREEDLVQVNKCFFGTVTKDTPSYPFDHRDPYQRVVIHRNRGGHGFIAKSLAPDGSPPHFLLEKGWEVYDLGSNNSQLSLTQGLDATLRNTSPEFNLLLSNKRSDAVVVGKWYCPFPFVKEEFEPKKKMKNTLFYTMTLEQKWEEIYSEDQKHRTSVVTVNGVEAVRDDSFGGDGFIWFRVSDPKKSGGGGVGLSLAIYERMISVVEGGGWVDGGGEREERKEGNNSEKGFNLFGCYVLVESFVLRKIDGSVLLQCDLRHAATCSGRREISTCCFQDVIVDVNPRPFNHTDIYQQFEIHRHYNGGFYATSVAHDGFPPKFLRRKGWEVHTSTTSFKLHLPEAQGHDTTHPMDLPELDVTLSQNRLSRVVVGKWYCPFVFVKEEGRLVNQMQKTLFYGLTLEHWWEEVYSCQNVSNEGNVVVVNASVQREVALVHGREALKDDRHGGDGFIWFRVRERCRRRGLGVALSKAIVEKIRWVQERGGWVDGGEKEVIIESVEEIRGEREWRYFGCYVLVQSFGVRRMDGSLLMRLNFRHTNKVQCKWE
;
A
#
# COMPACT_ATOMS: atom_id res chain seq x y z
N MET A 1 5.01 -4.37 -17.36
CA MET A 1 6.37 -4.94 -17.55
C MET A 1 6.28 -6.24 -18.34
N TYR A 2 7.32 -6.61 -19.10
CA TYR A 2 7.28 -7.80 -19.94
C TYR A 2 8.27 -8.89 -19.51
N THR A 3 7.77 -10.14 -19.44
CA THR A 3 8.61 -11.35 -19.42
C THR A 3 8.94 -11.78 -20.84
N THR A 4 9.91 -12.65 -21.05
CA THR A 4 10.26 -13.14 -22.39
C THR A 4 10.10 -14.65 -22.51
N ARG A 5 9.74 -15.11 -23.71
CA ARG A 5 9.67 -16.54 -24.06
C ARG A 5 10.32 -16.78 -25.42
N GLY A 6 10.94 -17.94 -25.57
CA GLY A 6 11.55 -18.35 -26.85
C GLY A 6 10.48 -18.66 -27.90
N LEU A 7 10.68 -18.16 -29.12
CA LEU A 7 9.74 -18.31 -30.23
C LEU A 7 9.45 -19.77 -30.59
N SER A 8 10.44 -20.67 -30.56
CA SER A 8 10.22 -22.08 -30.89
C SER A 8 9.24 -22.74 -29.91
N LYS A 9 9.45 -22.51 -28.61
CA LYS A 9 8.67 -23.10 -27.52
C LYS A 9 7.20 -22.67 -27.57
N CYS A 10 6.92 -21.39 -27.84
CA CYS A 10 5.56 -20.89 -27.90
C CYS A 10 4.80 -21.35 -29.14
N LEU A 11 5.47 -21.47 -30.30
CA LEU A 11 4.85 -22.00 -31.51
C LEU A 11 4.48 -23.49 -31.37
N ASN A 12 5.26 -24.25 -30.60
CA ASN A 12 5.04 -25.68 -30.38
C ASN A 12 4.07 -25.98 -29.22
N SER A 13 3.67 -24.97 -28.44
CA SER A 13 2.84 -25.15 -27.24
C SER A 13 1.67 -24.15 -27.18
N PRO A 14 0.46 -24.52 -27.66
CA PRO A 14 -0.68 -23.61 -27.69
C PRO A 14 -1.10 -23.11 -26.30
N ASN A 15 -0.92 -23.93 -25.25
CA ASN A 15 -1.23 -23.58 -23.86
C ASN A 15 -0.41 -22.37 -23.35
N ILE A 16 0.82 -22.19 -23.86
CA ILE A 16 1.68 -21.07 -23.49
C ILE A 16 1.13 -19.76 -24.09
N LEU A 17 0.54 -19.80 -25.29
CA LEU A 17 -0.02 -18.63 -25.97
C LEU A 17 -1.35 -18.19 -25.35
N SER A 18 -2.14 -19.11 -24.81
CA SER A 18 -3.43 -18.84 -24.15
C SER A 18 -3.33 -18.51 -22.67
N ALA A 19 -2.15 -18.67 -22.06
CA ALA A 19 -1.94 -18.36 -20.65
C ALA A 19 -2.22 -16.88 -20.36
N GLN A 20 -3.20 -16.63 -19.49
CA GLN A 20 -3.52 -15.28 -19.04
C GLN A 20 -2.37 -14.72 -18.18
N PRO A 21 -2.06 -13.43 -18.28
CA PRO A 21 -1.12 -12.79 -17.36
C PRO A 21 -1.63 -12.94 -15.92
N GLY A 22 -0.80 -13.47 -15.02
CA GLY A 22 -1.19 -13.71 -13.62
C GLY A 22 -1.36 -12.43 -12.78
N CYS A 23 -1.00 -11.26 -13.33
CA CYS A 23 -1.10 -9.98 -12.65
C CYS A 23 -1.36 -8.84 -13.65
N THR A 24 -1.93 -7.73 -13.17
CA THR A 24 -2.16 -6.50 -13.95
C THR A 24 -0.86 -5.86 -14.44
N PHE A 25 -0.97 -5.04 -15.48
CA PHE A 25 0.08 -4.43 -16.28
C PHE A 25 1.26 -5.37 -16.63
N SER A 26 0.97 -6.63 -16.90
CA SER A 26 1.97 -7.65 -17.26
C SER A 26 1.79 -8.10 -18.71
N GLY A 27 2.92 -8.31 -19.40
CA GLY A 27 2.94 -8.80 -20.78
C GLY A 27 4.02 -9.84 -21.00
N SER A 28 4.01 -10.47 -22.17
CA SER A 28 5.07 -11.39 -22.62
C SER A 28 5.58 -10.97 -23.99
N LEU A 29 6.90 -11.02 -24.17
CA LEU A 29 7.59 -10.77 -25.44
C LEU A 29 8.17 -12.08 -25.97
N MET A 30 8.08 -12.25 -27.29
CA MET A 30 8.68 -13.36 -28.02
C MET A 30 10.01 -12.91 -28.60
N PHE A 31 11.07 -13.65 -28.30
CA PHE A 31 12.37 -13.45 -28.93
C PHE A 31 12.77 -14.67 -29.76
N THR A 32 13.61 -14.44 -30.77
CA THR A 32 14.05 -15.48 -31.68
C THR A 32 15.19 -16.29 -31.02
N ASP A 33 14.88 -17.49 -30.52
CA ASP A 33 15.85 -18.43 -29.93
C ASP A 33 16.70 -19.17 -30.98
N GLU A 34 17.79 -19.81 -30.55
CA GLU A 34 18.72 -20.52 -31.44
C GLU A 34 18.04 -21.63 -32.27
N GLU A 35 17.01 -22.28 -31.74
CA GLU A 35 16.24 -23.32 -32.44
C GLU A 35 15.35 -22.75 -33.55
N SER A 36 14.73 -21.59 -33.31
CA SER A 36 14.04 -20.84 -34.37
C SER A 36 15.00 -20.14 -35.33
N GLN A 37 16.29 -20.03 -35.02
CA GLN A 37 17.33 -19.58 -35.97
C GLN A 37 17.86 -20.76 -36.81
N SER A 38 18.11 -21.92 -36.21
CA SER A 38 18.65 -23.11 -36.90
C SER A 38 17.65 -23.75 -37.86
N SER A 39 16.35 -23.79 -37.51
CA SER A 39 15.27 -24.18 -38.43
C SER A 39 15.09 -23.22 -39.62
N LYS A 40 15.70 -22.03 -39.57
CA LYS A 40 15.71 -21.06 -40.68
C LYS A 40 16.92 -21.19 -41.60
N ASP A 41 17.89 -22.05 -41.29
CA ASP A 41 19.13 -22.23 -42.05
C ASP A 41 19.19 -23.54 -42.86
N SER A 42 18.16 -24.39 -42.81
CA SER A 42 18.06 -25.52 -43.73
C SER A 42 17.42 -25.11 -45.07
N PHE A 43 18.20 -25.23 -46.14
CA PHE A 43 17.81 -25.30 -47.55
C PHE A 43 17.59 -23.98 -48.31
N CYS A 44 18.62 -23.55 -49.07
CA CYS A 44 18.54 -23.27 -50.52
C CYS A 44 19.97 -23.05 -51.08
N LEU A 45 20.36 -23.88 -52.05
CA LEU A 45 21.51 -23.67 -52.92
C LEU A 45 21.38 -22.32 -53.65
N GLY A 46 22.34 -21.41 -53.45
CA GLY A 46 22.72 -20.43 -54.48
C GLY A 46 22.28 -18.96 -54.34
N THR A 47 21.45 -18.54 -53.39
CA THR A 47 21.25 -17.09 -53.14
C THR A 47 20.68 -16.83 -51.74
N VAL A 48 21.44 -16.12 -50.90
CA VAL A 48 21.03 -15.74 -49.54
C VAL A 48 19.98 -14.63 -49.62
N ASN A 49 18.70 -14.99 -49.69
CA ASN A 49 17.61 -14.04 -49.55
C ASN A 49 17.60 -13.48 -48.12
N LYS A 50 17.99 -12.21 -47.96
CA LYS A 50 18.12 -11.51 -46.66
C LYS A 50 16.78 -11.15 -46.00
N CYS A 51 15.65 -11.37 -46.66
CA CYS A 51 14.30 -11.05 -46.14
C CYS A 51 13.46 -12.34 -46.04
N LYS A 52 13.08 -12.76 -44.83
CA LYS A 52 12.31 -13.99 -44.60
C LYS A 52 10.85 -13.63 -44.28
N LYS A 53 9.90 -14.20 -45.03
CA LYS A 53 8.46 -14.00 -44.81
C LYS A 53 8.02 -14.69 -43.51
N VAL A 54 7.25 -13.99 -42.68
CA VAL A 54 6.66 -14.55 -41.45
C VAL A 54 5.22 -14.95 -41.71
N GLU A 55 4.90 -16.23 -41.50
CA GLU A 55 3.58 -16.79 -41.87
C GLU A 55 2.69 -17.14 -40.68
N LYS A 56 3.27 -17.18 -39.46
CA LYS A 56 2.61 -17.62 -38.24
C LYS A 56 2.60 -16.51 -37.19
N LEU A 57 1.51 -16.46 -36.41
CA LEU A 57 1.39 -15.66 -35.20
C LEU A 57 1.80 -16.50 -33.97
N PRO A 58 2.27 -15.86 -32.88
CA PRO A 58 2.61 -14.44 -32.76
C PRO A 58 3.91 -14.08 -33.52
N PHE A 59 4.10 -12.81 -33.86
CA PHE A 59 5.33 -12.33 -34.51
C PHE A 59 6.54 -12.37 -33.55
N PRO A 60 7.79 -12.36 -34.05
CA PRO A 60 8.95 -12.01 -33.23
C PRO A 60 8.86 -10.54 -32.79
N GLN A 61 9.15 -10.23 -31.52
CA GLN A 61 9.15 -8.85 -30.99
C GLN A 61 10.53 -8.31 -30.65
N ASP A 62 11.58 -9.12 -30.80
CA ASP A 62 12.98 -8.75 -30.61
C ASP A 62 13.57 -7.92 -31.77
N ARG A 63 12.77 -7.61 -32.80
CA ARG A 63 13.25 -7.02 -34.05
C ARG A 63 12.21 -6.14 -34.73
N ILE A 64 12.70 -5.26 -35.59
CA ILE A 64 11.83 -4.41 -36.43
C ILE A 64 11.36 -5.24 -37.62
N MET A 65 10.05 -5.26 -37.83
CA MET A 65 9.39 -6.01 -38.89
C MET A 65 9.08 -5.10 -40.09
N ALA A 66 9.09 -5.65 -41.29
CA ALA A 66 8.68 -4.96 -42.50
C ALA A 66 7.29 -5.41 -42.94
N VAL A 67 6.33 -4.50 -42.95
CA VAL A 67 4.96 -4.75 -43.41
C VAL A 67 4.85 -4.38 -44.89
N HIS A 68 4.28 -5.29 -45.68
CA HIS A 68 4.03 -5.13 -47.11
C HIS A 68 2.53 -5.30 -47.41
N PRO A 69 1.82 -4.22 -47.77
CA PRO A 69 0.43 -4.32 -48.21
C PRO A 69 0.30 -5.14 -49.51
N LEU A 70 -0.67 -6.06 -49.60
CA LEU A 70 -0.84 -6.92 -50.79
C LEU A 70 -1.34 -6.16 -52.02
N LYS A 71 -1.92 -4.97 -51.84
CA LYS A 71 -2.27 -4.03 -52.91
C LYS A 71 -1.63 -2.68 -52.58
N GLY A 72 -0.75 -2.20 -53.46
CA GLY A 72 0.03 -0.97 -53.26
C GLY A 72 1.29 -0.96 -54.16
N PRO A 73 2.06 0.14 -54.21
CA PRO A 73 3.32 0.16 -54.94
C PRO A 73 4.27 -0.92 -54.40
N LYS A 74 4.83 -1.75 -55.29
CA LYS A 74 5.64 -2.95 -54.96
C LYS A 74 6.92 -2.68 -54.14
N THR A 75 7.28 -1.42 -53.90
CA THR A 75 8.61 -1.01 -53.41
C THR A 75 8.63 -0.40 -52.00
N SER A 76 7.49 -0.17 -51.33
CA SER A 76 7.47 0.46 -50.00
C SER A 76 7.14 -0.54 -48.89
N PHE A 77 8.18 -1.12 -48.29
CA PHE A 77 8.04 -1.79 -46.99
C PHE A 77 7.89 -0.73 -45.90
N ILE A 78 6.91 -0.91 -45.01
CA ILE A 78 6.75 -0.05 -43.83
C ILE A 78 7.39 -0.76 -42.65
N LYS A 79 8.45 -0.16 -42.10
CA LYS A 79 9.13 -0.72 -40.93
C LYS A 79 8.39 -0.37 -39.65
N VAL A 80 8.05 -1.38 -38.87
CA VAL A 80 7.30 -1.24 -37.62
C VAL A 80 7.88 -2.12 -36.52
N LEU A 81 7.75 -1.65 -35.27
CA LEU A 81 7.91 -2.49 -34.09
C LEU A 81 6.52 -2.84 -33.55
N LEU A 82 6.25 -4.13 -33.39
CA LEU A 82 4.98 -4.64 -32.86
C LEU A 82 5.17 -5.00 -31.40
N ILE A 83 4.52 -4.27 -30.49
CA ILE A 83 4.61 -4.51 -29.05
C ILE A 83 3.28 -5.09 -28.58
N PRO A 84 3.24 -6.27 -27.92
CA PRO A 84 2.00 -6.86 -27.45
C PRO A 84 1.34 -5.96 -26.41
N VAL A 85 0.01 -5.90 -26.40
CA VAL A 85 -0.73 -5.11 -25.39
C VAL A 85 -0.61 -5.79 -24.02
N LEU A 86 -0.43 -4.99 -22.95
CA LEU A 86 -0.39 -5.48 -21.57
C LEU A 86 -1.73 -6.13 -21.18
N ASP A 87 -1.71 -7.03 -20.21
CA ASP A 87 -2.89 -7.70 -19.62
C ASP A 87 -3.68 -8.60 -20.55
N HIS A 88 -3.11 -8.93 -21.70
CA HIS A 88 -3.70 -9.84 -22.66
C HIS A 88 -2.75 -11.00 -22.97
N PRO A 89 -3.27 -12.22 -23.18
CA PRO A 89 -2.45 -13.36 -23.58
C PRO A 89 -1.92 -13.14 -25.01
N LEU A 90 -0.80 -13.78 -25.36
CA LEU A 90 -0.22 -13.67 -26.71
C LEU A 90 -1.17 -14.15 -27.81
N SER A 91 -2.04 -15.12 -27.51
CA SER A 91 -3.10 -15.62 -28.40
C SER A 91 -4.15 -14.57 -28.76
N SER A 92 -4.27 -13.49 -27.98
CA SER A 92 -5.16 -12.38 -28.30
C SER A 92 -4.71 -11.62 -29.55
N ASN A 93 -3.43 -11.72 -29.92
CA ASN A 93 -2.81 -11.04 -31.06
C ASN A 93 -3.07 -9.51 -31.08
N GLN A 94 -3.10 -8.90 -29.90
CA GLN A 94 -3.26 -7.46 -29.73
C GLN A 94 -1.91 -6.76 -29.67
N TYR A 95 -1.73 -5.70 -30.46
CA TYR A 95 -0.45 -5.01 -30.59
C TYR A 95 -0.61 -3.48 -30.60
N TYR A 96 0.40 -2.80 -30.05
CA TYR A 96 0.77 -1.43 -30.42
C TYR A 96 1.69 -1.47 -31.64
N VAL A 97 1.45 -0.61 -32.62
CA VAL A 97 2.26 -0.53 -33.84
C VAL A 97 3.09 0.74 -33.81
N ILE A 98 4.41 0.62 -33.69
CA ILE A 98 5.34 1.74 -33.56
C ILE A 98 6.09 1.95 -34.88
N LYS A 99 6.11 3.19 -35.39
CA LYS A 99 6.80 3.56 -36.63
C LYS A 99 8.32 3.47 -36.45
N ALA A 100 9.00 2.70 -37.29
CA ALA A 100 10.43 2.42 -37.15
C ALA A 100 11.36 3.23 -38.05
N GLU A 101 10.80 4.08 -38.92
CA GLU A 101 11.55 4.86 -39.90
C GLU A 101 10.91 6.23 -40.18
N GLY A 102 11.64 7.10 -40.90
CA GLY A 102 11.20 8.44 -41.24
C GLY A 102 11.38 9.48 -40.12
N GLU A 103 10.75 10.65 -40.29
CA GLU A 103 10.83 11.77 -39.35
C GLU A 103 10.16 11.44 -38.02
N LYS A 104 8.98 10.83 -38.08
CA LYS A 104 8.17 10.43 -36.92
C LYS A 104 8.54 9.04 -36.35
N LYS A 105 9.80 8.63 -36.50
CA LYS A 105 10.29 7.35 -35.95
C LYS A 105 10.15 7.33 -34.43
N GLY A 106 9.61 6.24 -33.90
CA GLY A 106 9.38 6.02 -32.47
C GLY A 106 7.97 6.41 -31.99
N GLU A 107 7.14 7.01 -32.84
CA GLU A 107 5.74 7.29 -32.57
C GLU A 107 4.83 6.09 -32.85
N ALA A 108 3.65 6.06 -32.23
CA ALA A 108 2.66 5.02 -32.43
C ALA A 108 1.70 5.37 -33.57
N TYR A 109 1.28 4.37 -34.33
CA TYR A 109 0.17 4.52 -35.25
C TYR A 109 -1.16 4.51 -34.49
N LYS A 110 -2.14 5.29 -34.98
CA LYS A 110 -3.47 5.40 -34.41
C LYS A 110 -4.53 5.01 -35.45
N CYS A 111 -5.57 4.31 -34.99
CA CYS A 111 -6.77 4.04 -35.76
C CYS A 111 -7.56 5.34 -35.94
N ARG A 112 -8.03 5.59 -37.16
CA ARG A 112 -8.87 6.77 -37.47
C ARG A 112 -10.29 6.54 -37.02
N ARG A 113 -11.00 7.58 -36.61
CA ARG A 113 -12.44 7.49 -36.38
C ARG A 113 -13.20 7.55 -37.69
N GLU A 114 -14.40 6.99 -37.72
CA GLU A 114 -15.28 7.07 -38.90
C GLU A 114 -15.61 8.53 -39.28
N GLU A 115 -15.72 9.42 -38.28
CA GLU A 115 -15.90 10.87 -38.45
C GLU A 115 -14.72 11.60 -39.12
N ASP A 116 -13.50 11.06 -39.05
CA ASP A 116 -12.31 11.63 -39.71
C ASP A 116 -12.23 11.29 -41.21
N LEU A 117 -13.13 10.45 -41.73
CA LEU A 117 -13.14 9.98 -43.12
C LEU A 117 -13.67 11.04 -44.11
N VAL A 118 -14.19 12.17 -43.63
CA VAL A 118 -14.90 13.18 -44.43
C VAL A 118 -13.97 14.08 -45.26
N GLN A 119 -12.63 13.98 -45.12
CA GLN A 119 -11.68 14.89 -45.77
C GLN A 119 -10.58 14.23 -46.61
N VAL A 120 -10.89 13.20 -47.39
CA VAL A 120 -10.01 12.76 -48.50
C VAL A 120 -10.66 13.12 -49.84
N ASN A 121 -10.57 14.39 -50.20
CA ASN A 121 -10.85 14.84 -51.57
C ASN A 121 -9.98 14.04 -52.55
N LYS A 122 -10.64 13.40 -53.53
CA LYS A 122 -10.04 12.93 -54.78
C LYS A 122 -9.37 14.13 -55.47
N CYS A 123 -8.05 14.22 -55.43
CA CYS A 123 -7.30 15.07 -56.35
C CYS A 123 -6.68 14.20 -57.46
N PHE A 124 -6.94 14.62 -58.70
CA PHE A 124 -6.69 13.91 -59.97
C PHE A 124 -5.24 14.00 -60.50
N PHE A 125 -4.25 14.38 -59.69
CA PHE A 125 -2.85 14.48 -60.13
C PHE A 125 -1.89 14.02 -59.04
N GLY A 126 -1.12 12.96 -59.33
CA GLY A 126 0.12 12.58 -58.63
C GLY A 126 -0.05 12.11 -57.17
N THR A 127 0.17 10.82 -56.91
CA THR A 127 0.21 10.22 -55.56
C THR A 127 1.33 10.83 -54.72
N VAL A 128 1.03 11.89 -53.98
CA VAL A 128 1.77 12.26 -52.77
C VAL A 128 1.25 11.32 -51.68
N THR A 129 2.04 10.32 -51.30
CA THR A 129 1.80 9.50 -50.11
C THR A 129 1.83 10.41 -48.90
N LYS A 130 0.69 10.96 -48.48
CA LYS A 130 0.58 11.62 -47.18
C LYS A 130 0.84 10.55 -46.13
N ASP A 131 2.02 10.62 -45.51
CA ASP A 131 2.43 9.80 -44.39
C ASP A 131 1.25 9.59 -43.44
N THR A 132 0.93 8.34 -43.13
CA THR A 132 -0.12 8.05 -42.15
C THR A 132 0.28 8.74 -40.83
N PRO A 133 -0.58 9.59 -40.24
CA PRO A 133 -0.21 10.32 -39.04
C PRO A 133 0.06 9.33 -37.91
N SER A 134 1.27 9.41 -37.36
CA SER A 134 1.66 8.82 -36.09
C SER A 134 1.57 9.87 -34.99
N TYR A 135 1.47 9.39 -33.74
CA TYR A 135 1.21 10.18 -32.55
C TYR A 135 2.13 9.73 -31.40
N PRO A 136 2.34 10.60 -30.40
CA PRO A 136 2.99 10.18 -29.15
C PRO A 136 2.33 8.93 -28.57
N PHE A 137 3.16 7.98 -28.13
CA PHE A 137 2.68 6.75 -27.54
C PHE A 137 1.89 7.02 -26.25
N ASP A 138 0.64 6.53 -26.19
CA ASP A 138 -0.16 6.47 -24.97
C ASP A 138 -0.77 5.07 -24.85
N HIS A 139 -0.29 4.29 -23.89
CA HIS A 139 -0.79 2.96 -23.61
C HIS A 139 -2.28 2.93 -23.25
N ARG A 140 -2.89 4.04 -22.83
CA ARG A 140 -4.31 4.14 -22.46
C ARG A 140 -5.22 4.39 -23.67
N ASP A 141 -4.66 4.87 -24.78
CA ASP A 141 -5.44 5.22 -25.98
C ASP A 141 -5.90 3.94 -26.71
N PRO A 142 -7.21 3.60 -26.72
CA PRO A 142 -7.70 2.39 -27.38
C PRO A 142 -7.48 2.42 -28.90
N TYR A 143 -7.35 3.60 -29.51
CA TYR A 143 -7.11 3.73 -30.94
C TYR A 143 -5.66 3.41 -31.32
N GLN A 144 -4.71 3.37 -30.38
CA GLN A 144 -3.34 2.93 -30.66
C GLN A 144 -3.19 1.40 -30.62
N ARG A 145 -4.27 0.66 -30.35
CA ARG A 145 -4.28 -0.80 -30.21
C ARG A 145 -5.00 -1.46 -31.38
N VAL A 146 -4.38 -2.49 -31.95
CA VAL A 146 -4.93 -3.28 -33.05
C VAL A 146 -4.91 -4.76 -32.74
N VAL A 147 -5.89 -5.51 -33.25
CA VAL A 147 -5.90 -6.98 -33.24
C VAL A 147 -5.49 -7.48 -34.61
N ILE A 148 -4.57 -8.43 -34.67
CA ILE A 148 -4.07 -8.99 -35.93
C ILE A 148 -4.53 -10.44 -36.07
N HIS A 149 -5.09 -10.78 -37.23
CA HIS A 149 -5.58 -12.11 -37.55
C HIS A 149 -4.96 -12.61 -38.85
N ARG A 150 -4.84 -13.94 -38.98
CA ARG A 150 -4.54 -14.56 -40.27
C ARG A 150 -5.73 -14.38 -41.21
N ASN A 151 -5.46 -14.04 -42.46
CA ASN A 151 -6.50 -13.89 -43.46
C ASN A 151 -7.17 -15.26 -43.75
N ARG A 152 -8.50 -15.35 -43.68
CA ARG A 152 -9.26 -16.59 -43.94
C ARG A 152 -9.33 -16.96 -45.44
N GLY A 153 -9.07 -16.01 -46.34
CA GLY A 153 -9.21 -16.18 -47.80
C GLY A 153 -7.91 -16.30 -48.61
N GLY A 154 -6.73 -16.44 -47.97
CA GLY A 154 -5.44 -16.53 -48.69
C GLY A 154 -4.21 -16.26 -47.81
N HIS A 155 -3.07 -15.91 -48.45
CA HIS A 155 -1.82 -15.52 -47.77
C HIS A 155 -1.93 -14.15 -47.07
N GLY A 156 -1.25 -13.97 -45.92
CA GLY A 156 -1.14 -12.69 -45.21
C GLY A 156 -2.03 -12.54 -43.95
N PHE A 157 -2.07 -11.31 -43.44
CA PHE A 157 -2.71 -10.92 -42.18
C PHE A 157 -3.69 -9.76 -42.40
N ILE A 158 -4.67 -9.62 -41.50
CA ILE A 158 -5.62 -8.51 -41.46
C ILE A 158 -5.58 -7.92 -40.06
N ALA A 159 -5.62 -6.58 -39.94
CA ALA A 159 -5.76 -5.92 -38.65
C ALA A 159 -7.16 -5.35 -38.47
N LYS A 160 -7.63 -5.31 -37.22
CA LYS A 160 -8.85 -4.61 -36.79
C LYS A 160 -8.51 -3.66 -35.66
N SER A 161 -9.21 -2.53 -35.56
CA SER A 161 -9.08 -1.67 -34.38
C SER A 161 -9.71 -2.35 -33.18
N LEU A 162 -9.16 -2.09 -32.00
CA LEU A 162 -9.84 -2.42 -30.74
C LEU A 162 -10.89 -1.37 -30.36
N ALA A 163 -10.78 -0.15 -30.87
CA ALA A 163 -11.82 0.85 -30.72
C ALA A 163 -13.02 0.47 -31.62
N PRO A 164 -14.26 0.44 -31.09
CA PRO A 164 -15.45 0.03 -31.85
C PRO A 164 -15.70 0.85 -33.13
N ASP A 165 -15.34 2.14 -33.09
CA ASP A 165 -15.47 3.14 -34.15
C ASP A 165 -14.15 3.40 -34.90
N GLY A 166 -13.11 2.62 -34.59
CA GLY A 166 -11.77 2.79 -35.11
C GLY A 166 -11.51 2.00 -36.40
N SER A 167 -10.88 2.64 -37.37
CA SER A 167 -10.32 2.00 -38.56
C SER A 167 -8.79 1.98 -38.49
N PRO A 168 -8.12 0.82 -38.58
CA PRO A 168 -6.66 0.76 -38.60
C PRO A 168 -6.00 1.66 -39.65
N PRO A 169 -4.69 1.95 -39.50
CA PRO A 169 -3.91 2.57 -40.58
C PRO A 169 -4.12 1.90 -41.94
N HIS A 170 -4.13 2.70 -43.02
CA HIS A 170 -4.40 2.22 -44.38
C HIS A 170 -3.56 1.00 -44.78
N PHE A 171 -2.27 1.00 -44.43
CA PHE A 171 -1.37 -0.11 -44.73
C PHE A 171 -1.71 -1.44 -44.01
N LEU A 172 -2.62 -1.42 -43.04
CA LEU A 172 -3.14 -2.58 -42.32
C LEU A 172 -4.60 -2.93 -42.70
N LEU A 173 -5.30 -2.07 -43.44
CA LEU A 173 -6.73 -2.20 -43.83
C LEU A 173 -6.96 -2.97 -45.14
N GLU A 174 -6.00 -2.97 -46.07
CA GLU A 174 -6.25 -3.37 -47.45
C GLU A 174 -6.13 -4.88 -47.70
N LYS A 175 -7.25 -5.61 -47.75
CA LYS A 175 -7.41 -6.99 -48.31
C LYS A 175 -6.34 -8.04 -47.93
N GLY A 176 -5.53 -7.78 -46.89
CA GLY A 176 -4.41 -8.59 -46.43
C GLY A 176 -3.06 -7.90 -46.62
N TRP A 177 -2.13 -8.10 -45.67
CA TRP A 177 -0.74 -7.65 -45.75
C TRP A 177 0.20 -8.77 -45.32
N GLU A 178 1.45 -8.70 -45.79
CA GLU A 178 2.51 -9.65 -45.45
C GLU A 178 3.54 -8.99 -44.55
N VAL A 179 4.26 -9.80 -43.78
CA VAL A 179 5.29 -9.31 -42.89
C VAL A 179 6.58 -10.09 -43.11
N TYR A 180 7.69 -9.34 -43.15
CA TYR A 180 9.02 -9.86 -43.41
C TYR A 180 9.95 -9.51 -42.26
N ASP A 181 10.74 -10.49 -41.86
CA ASP A 181 11.91 -10.31 -41.02
C ASP A 181 13.07 -9.83 -41.91
N LEU A 182 13.54 -8.61 -41.65
CA LEU A 182 14.65 -7.98 -42.38
C LEU A 182 16.03 -8.35 -41.80
N GLY A 183 16.10 -9.24 -40.81
CA GLY A 183 17.37 -9.72 -40.25
C GLY A 183 18.16 -8.67 -39.47
N SER A 184 17.51 -7.64 -38.90
CA SER A 184 18.21 -6.58 -38.19
C SER A 184 18.78 -7.07 -36.85
N ASN A 185 20.10 -6.95 -36.67
CA ASN A 185 20.83 -7.24 -35.43
C ASN A 185 20.53 -6.21 -34.34
N ASN A 186 19.37 -6.23 -33.69
CA ASN A 186 19.09 -5.24 -32.63
C ASN A 186 18.15 -5.79 -31.56
N SER A 187 18.55 -6.85 -30.85
CA SER A 187 18.43 -6.94 -29.39
C SER A 187 18.73 -8.37 -28.93
N GLN A 188 19.68 -8.52 -28.02
CA GLN A 188 19.94 -9.79 -27.34
C GLN A 188 18.97 -9.88 -26.14
N LEU A 189 17.67 -10.04 -26.42
CA LEU A 189 16.71 -10.37 -25.38
C LEU A 189 17.09 -11.75 -24.81
N SER A 190 17.29 -11.82 -23.50
CA SER A 190 17.49 -13.09 -22.81
C SER A 190 16.15 -13.61 -22.29
N LEU A 191 16.10 -14.90 -21.98
CA LEU A 191 14.95 -15.47 -21.25
C LEU A 191 14.78 -14.77 -19.88
N THR A 192 13.56 -14.36 -19.54
CA THR A 192 13.19 -13.78 -18.26
C THR A 192 11.84 -14.32 -17.81
N GLN A 193 11.80 -14.86 -16.60
CA GLN A 193 10.58 -15.45 -16.02
C GLN A 193 9.78 -14.44 -15.17
N GLY A 194 10.32 -13.24 -14.96
CA GLY A 194 9.71 -12.19 -14.16
C GLY A 194 10.23 -12.20 -12.73
N LEU A 195 9.32 -12.20 -11.75
CA LEU A 195 9.67 -12.29 -10.34
C LEU A 195 9.93 -13.74 -9.95
N ASP A 196 11.09 -14.02 -9.38
CA ASP A 196 11.35 -15.28 -8.70
C ASP A 196 10.89 -15.13 -7.24
N ALA A 197 9.66 -15.58 -6.95
CA ALA A 197 9.09 -15.48 -5.61
C ALA A 197 9.88 -16.32 -4.60
N THR A 198 10.46 -17.44 -5.02
CA THR A 198 11.25 -18.30 -4.13
C THR A 198 12.56 -17.64 -3.74
N LEU A 199 13.25 -17.03 -4.71
CA LEU A 199 14.48 -16.30 -4.47
C LEU A 199 14.22 -14.99 -3.71
N ARG A 200 13.14 -14.25 -4.02
CA ARG A 200 12.75 -13.04 -3.28
C ARG A 200 12.42 -13.32 -1.80
N ASN A 201 11.84 -14.49 -1.52
CA ASN A 201 11.57 -14.93 -0.15
C ASN A 201 12.83 -15.45 0.58
N THR A 202 13.90 -15.70 -0.17
CA THR A 202 15.20 -16.14 0.35
C THR A 202 16.10 -14.91 0.44
N SER A 203 16.08 -14.19 1.58
CA SER A 203 16.87 -12.96 1.76
C SER A 203 18.35 -13.16 1.37
N PRO A 204 19.03 -12.13 0.84
CA PRO A 204 20.45 -12.20 0.48
C PRO A 204 21.31 -12.69 1.65
N GLU A 205 22.33 -13.50 1.36
CA GLU A 205 23.29 -13.96 2.35
C GLU A 205 23.97 -12.76 3.05
N PHE A 206 24.02 -12.79 4.39
CA PHE A 206 24.59 -11.74 5.21
C PHE A 206 26.10 -11.96 5.44
N ASN A 207 26.88 -12.01 4.36
CA ASN A 207 28.34 -12.21 4.41
C ASN A 207 29.08 -10.87 4.30
N LEU A 208 28.90 -9.98 5.27
CA LEU A 208 29.52 -8.65 5.27
C LEU A 208 30.85 -8.66 6.04
N LEU A 209 31.96 -8.32 5.37
CA LEU A 209 33.15 -7.82 6.06
C LEU A 209 32.77 -6.50 6.74
N LEU A 210 33.16 -6.29 8.01
CA LEU A 210 32.82 -5.10 8.82
C LEU A 210 33.20 -3.74 8.19
N SER A 211 34.00 -3.74 7.11
CA SER A 211 34.34 -2.56 6.30
C SER A 211 33.33 -2.23 5.20
N ASN A 212 32.44 -3.16 4.84
CA ASN A 212 31.54 -3.05 3.70
C ASN A 212 30.18 -2.52 4.12
N LYS A 213 29.83 -1.37 3.54
CA LYS A 213 28.63 -0.58 3.88
C LYS A 213 27.32 -1.17 3.33
N ARG A 214 27.42 -2.11 2.39
CA ARG A 214 26.33 -2.73 1.64
C ARG A 214 26.71 -4.16 1.27
N SER A 215 25.74 -5.07 1.23
CA SER A 215 25.96 -6.41 0.67
C SER A 215 25.95 -6.38 -0.86
N ASP A 216 26.43 -7.47 -1.45
CA ASP A 216 26.15 -7.73 -2.86
C ASP A 216 24.64 -7.79 -3.09
N ALA A 217 24.21 -7.25 -4.23
CA ALA A 217 22.81 -7.22 -4.61
C ALA A 217 22.41 -8.51 -5.30
N VAL A 218 21.34 -9.15 -4.82
CA VAL A 218 20.76 -10.36 -5.43
C VAL A 218 19.60 -9.94 -6.32
N VAL A 219 19.65 -10.29 -7.61
CA VAL A 219 18.55 -10.01 -8.55
C VAL A 219 17.45 -11.05 -8.35
N VAL A 220 16.33 -10.64 -7.77
CA VAL A 220 15.17 -11.51 -7.47
C VAL A 220 14.05 -11.38 -8.49
N GLY A 221 14.16 -10.41 -9.40
CA GLY A 221 13.23 -10.28 -10.52
C GLY A 221 13.87 -9.58 -11.70
N LYS A 222 13.51 -9.99 -12.92
CA LYS A 222 13.99 -9.37 -14.17
C LYS A 222 12.90 -9.30 -15.22
N TRP A 223 12.75 -8.13 -15.82
CA TRP A 223 11.79 -7.83 -16.88
C TRP A 223 12.40 -6.95 -17.96
N TYR A 224 11.71 -6.87 -19.10
CA TYR A 224 11.99 -5.89 -20.15
C TYR A 224 10.88 -4.84 -20.24
N CYS A 225 11.30 -3.62 -20.55
CA CYS A 225 10.43 -2.46 -20.74
C CYS A 225 10.67 -1.89 -22.15
N PRO A 226 9.72 -2.06 -23.09
CA PRO A 226 9.85 -1.47 -24.42
C PRO A 226 10.01 0.05 -24.34
N PHE A 227 10.85 0.61 -25.21
CA PHE A 227 11.22 2.02 -25.12
C PHE A 227 10.06 3.03 -25.13
N PRO A 228 8.89 2.79 -25.77
CA PRO A 228 7.79 3.76 -25.74
C PRO A 228 7.22 3.97 -24.33
N PHE A 229 7.39 3.01 -23.42
CA PHE A 229 6.92 3.13 -22.04
C PHE A 229 7.90 3.88 -21.12
N VAL A 230 9.06 4.33 -21.63
CA VAL A 230 10.08 5.08 -20.88
C VAL A 230 10.41 6.39 -21.61
N LYS A 231 10.17 7.53 -20.95
CA LYS A 231 10.56 8.87 -21.40
C LYS A 231 11.89 9.30 -20.76
N GLU A 232 12.71 9.94 -21.58
CA GLU A 232 14.01 10.55 -21.30
C GLU A 232 13.97 11.86 -22.12
N GLU A 233 14.83 12.83 -21.85
CA GLU A 233 14.82 14.11 -22.58
C GLU A 233 15.10 13.99 -24.10
N PHE A 234 15.61 12.85 -24.57
CA PHE A 234 15.86 12.64 -26.00
C PHE A 234 14.58 12.28 -26.78
N GLU A 235 14.49 12.81 -28.00
CA GLU A 235 13.43 12.50 -28.97
C GLU A 235 13.27 10.97 -29.20
N PRO A 236 12.03 10.45 -29.35
CA PRO A 236 11.75 9.03 -29.60
C PRO A 236 12.57 8.40 -30.74
N LYS A 237 12.89 9.19 -31.77
CA LYS A 237 13.70 8.79 -32.91
C LYS A 237 15.13 8.38 -32.53
N LYS A 238 15.76 9.10 -31.59
CA LYS A 238 17.10 8.78 -31.08
C LYS A 238 17.08 7.52 -30.22
N LYS A 239 16.03 7.34 -29.42
CA LYS A 239 15.87 6.16 -28.56
C LYS A 239 15.74 4.88 -29.34
N MET A 240 14.84 4.83 -30.32
CA MET A 240 14.64 3.64 -31.14
C MET A 240 15.87 3.27 -31.98
N LYS A 241 16.82 4.21 -32.18
CA LYS A 241 18.12 3.91 -32.81
C LYS A 241 19.09 3.21 -31.86
N ASN A 242 19.02 3.50 -30.56
CA ASN A 242 20.01 3.06 -29.58
C ASN A 242 19.51 1.90 -28.71
N THR A 243 18.22 1.88 -28.37
CA THR A 243 17.64 0.95 -27.38
C THR A 243 16.18 0.65 -27.73
N LEU A 244 15.87 -0.61 -28.07
CA LEU A 244 14.46 -1.04 -28.24
C LEU A 244 13.80 -1.41 -26.90
N PHE A 245 14.60 -1.88 -25.93
CA PHE A 245 14.13 -2.34 -24.62
C PHE A 245 15.07 -1.90 -23.52
N TYR A 246 14.53 -1.49 -22.39
CA TYR A 246 15.26 -1.32 -21.14
C TYR A 246 15.14 -2.60 -20.31
N THR A 247 16.12 -2.87 -19.47
CA THR A 247 16.06 -3.97 -18.50
C THR A 247 15.60 -3.40 -17.16
N MET A 248 14.55 -3.97 -16.58
CA MET A 248 14.11 -3.66 -15.22
C MET A 248 14.47 -4.83 -14.31
N THR A 249 15.26 -4.60 -13.27
CA THR A 249 15.56 -5.60 -12.24
C THR A 249 14.95 -5.19 -10.90
N LEU A 250 14.55 -6.19 -10.11
CA LEU A 250 14.31 -6.05 -8.68
C LEU A 250 15.50 -6.69 -7.97
N GLU A 251 16.24 -5.89 -7.22
CA GLU A 251 17.45 -6.27 -6.51
C GLU A 251 17.22 -6.19 -5.01
N GLN A 252 17.65 -7.21 -4.26
CA GLN A 252 17.64 -7.23 -2.79
C GLN A 252 19.07 -7.08 -2.27
N LYS A 253 19.27 -6.18 -1.31
CA LYS A 253 20.57 -5.96 -0.66
C LYS A 253 20.39 -5.53 0.79
N TRP A 254 21.40 -5.77 1.61
CA TRP A 254 21.50 -5.21 2.95
C TRP A 254 22.25 -3.88 2.90
N GLU A 255 21.70 -2.83 3.50
CA GLU A 255 22.34 -1.51 3.59
C GLU A 255 22.43 -1.05 5.06
N GLU A 256 23.60 -0.55 5.46
CA GLU A 256 23.81 0.00 6.81
C GLU A 256 23.18 1.41 6.95
N ILE A 257 22.49 1.63 8.07
CA ILE A 257 21.88 2.92 8.42
C ILE A 257 22.88 3.73 9.27
N TYR A 258 23.42 4.80 8.69
CA TYR A 258 24.49 5.60 9.31
C TYR A 258 24.02 6.82 10.13
N SER A 259 22.76 7.24 10.03
CA SER A 259 22.29 8.47 10.72
C SER A 259 20.79 8.50 11.03
N GLU A 260 20.42 9.31 12.03
CA GLU A 260 19.03 9.63 12.41
C GLU A 260 18.20 10.11 11.18
N ASP A 261 18.80 10.93 10.31
CA ASP A 261 18.20 11.45 9.07
C ASP A 261 17.83 10.34 8.06
N GLN A 262 18.54 9.20 8.07
CA GLN A 262 18.25 8.06 7.18
C GLN A 262 17.22 7.08 7.77
N LYS A 263 16.92 7.15 9.08
CA LYS A 263 15.91 6.27 9.72
C LYS A 263 14.48 6.57 9.25
N HIS A 264 14.20 7.80 8.83
CA HIS A 264 12.86 8.24 8.45
C HIS A 264 12.56 8.11 6.95
N ARG A 265 13.57 7.78 6.14
CA ARG A 265 13.46 7.76 4.68
C ARG A 265 13.11 6.36 4.18
N THR A 266 11.83 6.14 3.88
CA THR A 266 11.26 4.83 3.47
C THR A 266 11.53 4.49 1.99
N SER A 267 11.78 5.52 1.16
CA SER A 267 12.14 5.35 -0.23
C SER A 267 13.14 6.41 -0.71
N VAL A 268 14.10 6.01 -1.54
CA VAL A 268 15.05 6.91 -2.22
C VAL A 268 15.00 6.64 -3.71
N VAL A 269 14.84 7.69 -4.52
CA VAL A 269 14.87 7.58 -5.98
C VAL A 269 16.08 8.32 -6.52
N THR A 270 16.79 7.71 -7.47
CA THR A 270 17.92 8.32 -8.16
C THR A 270 17.76 8.17 -9.67
N VAL A 271 18.13 9.21 -10.41
CA VAL A 271 18.19 9.25 -11.87
C VAL A 271 19.63 9.48 -12.27
N ASN A 272 20.18 8.59 -13.11
CA ASN A 272 21.61 8.58 -13.48
C ASN A 272 22.57 8.68 -12.26
N GLY A 273 22.19 8.05 -11.14
CA GLY A 273 22.98 8.07 -9.89
C GLY A 273 22.83 9.34 -9.04
N VAL A 274 22.03 10.33 -9.47
CA VAL A 274 21.75 11.55 -8.71
C VAL A 274 20.36 11.47 -8.10
N GLU A 275 20.21 11.89 -6.84
CA GLU A 275 18.92 11.89 -6.15
C GLU A 275 17.87 12.72 -6.92
N ALA A 276 16.70 12.11 -7.13
CA ALA A 276 15.60 12.67 -7.89
C ALA A 276 14.31 12.65 -7.08
N VAL A 277 13.41 13.57 -7.38
CA VAL A 277 12.10 13.68 -6.75
C VAL A 277 11.04 13.41 -7.82
N ARG A 278 9.94 12.76 -7.40
CA ARG A 278 8.75 12.62 -8.23
C ARG A 278 8.16 14.00 -8.53
N ASP A 279 7.87 14.25 -9.79
CA ASP A 279 7.29 15.51 -10.27
C ASP A 279 5.90 15.23 -10.88
N ASP A 280 4.87 15.67 -10.15
CA ASP A 280 3.47 15.48 -10.54
C ASP A 280 2.93 16.62 -11.44
N SER A 281 3.77 17.57 -11.84
CA SER A 281 3.34 18.76 -12.61
C SER A 281 2.82 18.44 -14.03
N PHE A 282 3.01 17.20 -14.51
CA PHE A 282 2.75 16.78 -15.91
C PHE A 282 1.58 15.79 -16.04
N GLY A 283 0.60 15.83 -15.12
CA GLY A 283 -0.50 14.86 -14.96
C GLY A 283 -1.43 14.56 -16.16
N GLY A 284 -1.09 14.97 -17.39
CA GLY A 284 -1.88 14.71 -18.61
C GLY A 284 -1.28 13.68 -19.59
N ASP A 285 0.04 13.48 -19.61
CA ASP A 285 0.70 12.75 -20.70
C ASP A 285 0.78 11.22 -20.51
N GLY A 286 0.29 10.71 -19.37
CA GLY A 286 0.26 9.27 -19.04
C GLY A 286 1.57 8.72 -18.45
N PHE A 287 2.51 9.59 -18.06
CA PHE A 287 3.79 9.21 -17.46
C PHE A 287 3.98 9.83 -16.07
N ILE A 288 4.65 9.09 -15.18
CA ILE A 288 5.15 9.56 -13.89
C ILE A 288 6.59 10.00 -14.08
N TRP A 289 6.89 11.26 -13.78
CA TRP A 289 8.20 11.86 -14.00
C TRP A 289 9.02 11.91 -12.71
N PHE A 290 10.32 11.63 -12.83
CA PHE A 290 11.32 11.75 -11.77
C PHE A 290 12.38 12.75 -12.22
N ARG A 291 12.53 13.88 -11.53
CA ARG A 291 13.46 14.96 -11.90
C ARG A 291 14.52 15.18 -10.84
N VAL A 292 15.73 15.47 -11.28
CA VAL A 292 16.85 15.88 -10.43
C VAL A 292 16.73 17.37 -10.14
N SER A 293 16.89 17.77 -8.87
CA SER A 293 16.73 19.17 -8.43
C SER A 293 17.75 20.13 -9.04
N ASP A 294 18.94 19.65 -9.40
CA ASP A 294 19.99 20.42 -10.08
C ASP A 294 20.37 19.76 -11.42
N PRO A 295 19.75 20.19 -12.54
CA PRO A 295 19.94 19.55 -13.85
C PRO A 295 21.36 19.70 -14.40
N LYS A 296 22.19 20.61 -13.85
CA LYS A 296 23.60 20.76 -14.25
C LYS A 296 24.48 19.62 -13.74
N LYS A 297 24.10 18.93 -12.67
CA LYS A 297 24.86 17.79 -12.10
C LYS A 297 24.55 16.44 -12.76
N SER A 298 23.39 16.30 -13.40
CA SER A 298 22.94 15.04 -14.03
C SER A 298 23.16 14.97 -15.54
N GLY A 299 23.70 16.03 -16.16
CA GLY A 299 23.81 16.12 -17.63
C GLY A 299 22.46 16.35 -18.34
N GLY A 300 21.48 16.93 -17.65
CA GLY A 300 20.09 17.08 -18.10
C GLY A 300 19.16 15.97 -17.59
N GLY A 301 17.91 16.32 -17.31
CA GLY A 301 16.76 15.44 -17.53
C GLY A 301 16.24 14.51 -16.47
N GLY A 302 14.93 14.63 -16.26
CA GLY A 302 14.14 13.62 -15.58
C GLY A 302 13.80 12.42 -16.47
N VAL A 303 13.45 11.32 -15.82
CA VAL A 303 13.01 10.07 -16.45
C VAL A 303 11.51 9.93 -16.20
N GLY A 304 10.77 9.62 -17.25
CA GLY A 304 9.33 9.34 -17.17
C GLY A 304 9.07 7.85 -17.31
N LEU A 305 8.32 7.26 -16.39
CA LEU A 305 7.78 5.91 -16.54
C LEU A 305 6.30 5.99 -16.91
N SER A 306 5.85 5.24 -17.91
CA SER A 306 4.40 5.13 -18.17
C SER A 306 3.67 4.67 -16.92
N LEU A 307 2.44 5.15 -16.71
CA LEU A 307 1.63 4.79 -15.55
C LEU A 307 1.54 3.26 -15.34
N ALA A 308 1.31 2.48 -16.42
CA ALA A 308 1.27 1.03 -16.35
C ALA A 308 2.57 0.37 -15.81
N ILE A 309 3.75 0.90 -16.16
CA ILE A 309 5.02 0.37 -15.60
C ILE A 309 5.14 0.74 -14.13
N TYR A 310 4.82 1.99 -13.78
CA TYR A 310 4.92 2.47 -12.41
C TYR A 310 3.96 1.74 -11.48
N GLU A 311 2.68 1.60 -11.84
CA GLU A 311 1.69 0.84 -11.06
C GLU A 311 2.07 -0.63 -10.94
N ARG A 312 2.72 -1.21 -11.96
CA ARG A 312 3.28 -2.56 -11.84
C ARG A 312 4.39 -2.63 -10.79
N MET A 313 5.31 -1.65 -10.76
CA MET A 313 6.37 -1.60 -9.75
C MET A 313 5.74 -1.56 -8.35
N ILE A 314 4.79 -0.66 -8.13
CA ILE A 314 4.10 -0.52 -6.84
C ILE A 314 3.36 -1.81 -6.47
N SER A 315 2.64 -2.44 -7.39
CA SER A 315 1.97 -3.73 -7.13
C SER A 315 2.93 -4.85 -6.73
N VAL A 316 4.13 -4.93 -7.33
CA VAL A 316 5.15 -5.92 -6.95
C VAL A 316 5.70 -5.63 -5.55
N VAL A 317 5.78 -4.35 -5.17
CA VAL A 317 6.27 -3.84 -3.88
C VAL A 317 5.23 -4.05 -2.77
N GLU A 318 3.98 -3.69 -3.01
CA GLU A 318 2.84 -3.93 -2.10
C GLU A 318 2.58 -5.42 -1.89
N GLY A 319 2.72 -6.23 -2.96
CA GLY A 319 2.69 -7.70 -2.85
C GLY A 319 3.84 -8.28 -2.01
N GLY A 320 4.90 -7.50 -1.76
CA GLY A 320 5.99 -7.82 -0.83
C GLY A 320 5.82 -7.23 0.58
N GLY A 321 4.76 -6.44 0.83
CA GLY A 321 4.45 -5.88 2.16
C GLY A 321 4.92 -4.44 2.43
N TRP A 322 5.29 -3.67 1.41
CA TRP A 322 5.63 -2.24 1.56
C TRP A 322 4.37 -1.33 1.47
N VAL A 323 4.34 -0.23 2.24
CA VAL A 323 3.23 0.75 2.27
C VAL A 323 3.78 2.17 2.15
N ASP A 324 3.20 2.96 1.24
CA ASP A 324 3.64 4.34 0.94
C ASP A 324 3.55 5.27 2.16
N GLY A 325 4.70 5.77 2.59
CA GLY A 325 4.82 6.82 3.59
C GLY A 325 4.88 8.16 2.89
N GLY A 326 3.73 8.72 2.52
CA GLY A 326 3.62 10.01 1.82
C GLY A 326 4.60 11.05 2.35
N GLY A 327 5.44 11.56 1.45
CA GLY A 327 6.49 12.53 1.72
C GLY A 327 5.92 13.94 1.82
N GLU A 328 5.84 14.46 3.03
CA GLU A 328 5.80 15.90 3.26
C GLU A 328 7.16 16.34 3.80
N ARG A 329 7.72 17.35 3.15
CA ARG A 329 9.03 17.93 3.40
C ARG A 329 8.94 18.82 4.64
N GLU A 330 9.33 18.32 5.80
CA GLU A 330 9.48 19.15 7.00
C GLU A 330 10.68 20.09 6.85
N GLU A 331 10.44 21.39 7.03
CA GLU A 331 11.46 22.44 7.04
C GLU A 331 12.41 22.26 8.23
N ARG A 332 13.71 22.21 7.93
CA ARG A 332 14.78 22.17 8.92
C ARG A 332 14.80 23.46 9.75
N LYS A 333 14.72 23.34 11.08
CA LYS A 333 15.29 24.33 12.00
C LYS A 333 16.64 23.83 12.48
N GLU A 334 17.68 24.59 12.14
CA GLU A 334 19.05 24.41 12.63
C GLU A 334 19.11 24.60 14.15
N GLY A 335 19.68 23.62 14.84
CA GLY A 335 20.08 23.70 16.24
C GLY A 335 21.47 23.09 16.39
N ASN A 336 22.41 23.91 16.87
CA ASN A 336 23.85 23.65 16.91
C ASN A 336 24.28 22.49 17.81
N ASN A 337 25.37 21.86 17.37
CA ASN A 337 26.25 20.86 17.97
C ASN A 337 26.32 20.75 19.50
N SER A 338 26.35 19.49 19.97
CA SER A 338 27.39 19.05 20.90
C SER A 338 27.72 17.58 20.65
N GLU A 339 28.95 17.32 20.22
CA GLU A 339 29.56 15.99 20.07
C GLU A 339 29.56 15.23 21.40
N LYS A 340 29.01 14.01 21.42
CA LYS A 340 29.48 12.93 22.28
C LYS A 340 29.44 11.62 21.50
N GLY A 341 30.63 11.10 21.21
CA GLY A 341 30.81 9.81 20.54
C GLY A 341 30.17 8.67 21.32
N PHE A 342 29.41 7.83 20.63
CA PHE A 342 28.98 6.52 21.09
C PHE A 342 29.09 5.53 19.93
N ASN A 343 29.62 4.34 20.26
CA ASN A 343 29.99 3.26 19.36
C ASN A 343 28.92 2.90 18.32
N LEU A 344 29.32 2.85 17.05
CA LEU A 344 28.55 2.33 15.93
C LEU A 344 28.40 0.81 16.05
N PHE A 345 27.19 0.32 16.35
CA PHE A 345 26.75 -0.99 15.85
C PHE A 345 25.77 -0.72 14.70
N GLY A 346 26.26 -0.94 13.47
CA GLY A 346 25.51 -0.70 12.24
C GLY A 346 24.19 -1.47 12.20
N CYS A 347 23.07 -0.76 12.13
CA CYS A 347 21.78 -1.36 11.87
C CYS A 347 21.63 -1.55 10.36
N TYR A 348 21.47 -2.78 9.89
CA TYR A 348 21.26 -3.09 8.48
C TYR A 348 19.77 -3.26 8.18
N VAL A 349 19.32 -2.71 7.06
CA VAL A 349 17.94 -2.88 6.57
C VAL A 349 17.95 -3.59 5.23
N LEU A 350 16.97 -4.46 5.01
CA LEU A 350 16.73 -5.03 3.69
C LEU A 350 16.17 -3.94 2.78
N VAL A 351 16.90 -3.67 1.71
CA VAL A 351 16.51 -2.73 0.66
C VAL A 351 16.11 -3.53 -0.57
N GLU A 352 14.90 -3.28 -1.06
CA GLU A 352 14.47 -3.68 -2.39
C GLU A 352 14.66 -2.51 -3.35
N SER A 353 15.49 -2.72 -4.37
CA SER A 353 15.86 -1.73 -5.37
C SER A 353 15.27 -2.11 -6.72
N PHE A 354 14.36 -1.30 -7.25
CA PHE A 354 14.04 -1.37 -8.68
C PHE A 354 15.09 -0.62 -9.46
N VAL A 355 15.76 -1.29 -10.40
CA VAL A 355 16.81 -0.69 -11.23
C VAL A 355 16.44 -0.81 -12.70
N LEU A 356 16.24 0.33 -13.35
CA LEU A 356 16.05 0.43 -14.79
C LEU A 356 17.39 0.69 -15.47
N ARG A 357 17.81 -0.23 -16.32
CA ARG A 357 19.08 -0.19 -17.05
C ARG A 357 18.86 -0.06 -18.55
N LYS A 358 19.75 0.67 -19.22
CA LYS A 358 19.89 0.65 -20.69
C LYS A 358 20.54 -0.68 -21.12
N ILE A 359 20.51 -0.98 -22.41
CA ILE A 359 21.12 -2.21 -22.96
C ILE A 359 22.65 -2.24 -22.75
N ASP A 360 23.30 -1.08 -22.71
CA ASP A 360 24.73 -0.95 -22.39
C ASP A 360 25.07 -1.22 -20.90
N GLY A 361 24.06 -1.50 -20.07
CA GLY A 361 24.22 -1.78 -18.64
C GLY A 361 24.15 -0.54 -17.74
N SER A 362 24.12 0.67 -18.32
CA SER A 362 24.05 1.93 -17.57
C SER A 362 22.72 2.05 -16.79
N VAL A 363 22.79 2.51 -15.53
CA VAL A 363 21.62 2.70 -14.67
C VAL A 363 20.97 4.05 -15.00
N LEU A 364 19.72 3.99 -15.44
CA LEU A 364 18.93 5.17 -15.79
C LEU A 364 18.09 5.67 -14.61
N LEU A 365 17.42 4.74 -13.91
CA LEU A 365 16.57 5.03 -12.74
C LEU A 365 16.76 3.93 -11.70
N GLN A 366 16.90 4.31 -10.43
CA GLN A 366 16.92 3.37 -9.32
C GLN A 366 16.02 3.86 -8.18
N CYS A 367 15.12 2.99 -7.71
CA CYS A 367 14.19 3.24 -6.61
C CYS A 367 14.44 2.24 -5.48
N ASP A 368 14.97 2.71 -4.35
CA ASP A 368 15.32 1.91 -3.18
C ASP A 368 14.21 2.00 -2.12
N LEU A 369 13.75 0.85 -1.60
CA LEU A 369 12.60 0.69 -0.70
C LEU A 369 13.01 -0.13 0.54
N ARG A 370 12.71 0.36 1.75
CA ARG A 370 13.16 -0.24 3.03
C ARG A 370 12.00 -0.94 3.79
N HIS A 371 12.19 -2.16 4.32
CA HIS A 371 11.14 -3.04 4.92
C HIS A 371 11.24 -3.27 6.46
N ALA A 372 10.13 -3.68 7.15
CA ALA A 372 10.02 -4.05 8.60
C ALA A 372 9.17 -5.38 8.85
N ALA A 373 9.30 -6.17 9.96
CA ALA A 373 9.13 -7.70 10.08
C ALA A 373 8.04 -8.42 11.05
N THR A 374 7.35 -9.59 10.71
CA THR A 374 6.38 -10.50 11.54
C THR A 374 6.40 -12.08 11.35
N CYS A 375 5.27 -12.89 11.34
CA CYS A 375 5.14 -14.41 11.52
C CYS A 375 4.21 -15.25 10.56
N SER A 376 4.47 -16.59 10.33
CA SER A 376 3.92 -17.53 9.26
C SER A 376 3.17 -18.83 9.67
N GLY A 377 2.49 -19.51 8.72
CA GLY A 377 1.63 -20.70 8.96
C GLY A 377 1.94 -22.00 8.17
N ARG A 378 1.31 -23.14 8.54
CA ARG A 378 1.61 -24.52 8.05
C ARG A 378 1.52 -24.78 6.53
N ARG A 379 0.76 -23.97 5.77
CA ARG A 379 0.67 -24.09 4.29
C ARG A 379 1.89 -23.50 3.57
N GLU A 380 2.83 -22.90 4.31
CA GLU A 380 4.04 -22.24 3.81
C GLU A 380 5.32 -22.98 4.27
N ILE A 381 5.20 -24.27 4.60
CA ILE A 381 6.36 -25.15 4.81
C ILE A 381 6.94 -25.48 3.43
N SER A 382 8.08 -24.88 3.11
CA SER A 382 8.87 -25.22 1.92
C SER A 382 9.67 -26.49 2.22
N THR A 383 9.28 -27.61 1.62
CA THR A 383 10.05 -28.86 1.66
C THR A 383 11.29 -28.72 0.76
N CYS A 384 12.49 -28.67 1.35
CA CYS A 384 13.77 -28.74 0.64
C CYS A 384 14.62 -29.87 1.24
N CYS A 385 15.52 -30.46 0.44
CA CYS A 385 16.00 -31.83 0.52
C CYS A 385 16.71 -32.31 1.81
N PHE A 386 16.89 -31.50 2.86
CA PHE A 386 17.25 -31.97 4.21
C PHE A 386 16.71 -30.95 5.24
N GLN A 387 15.63 -31.29 5.94
CA GLN A 387 14.88 -30.52 6.98
C GLN A 387 13.84 -29.49 6.48
N ASP A 388 12.66 -29.49 7.11
CA ASP A 388 11.56 -28.54 6.89
C ASP A 388 11.98 -27.12 7.33
N VAL A 389 12.05 -26.18 6.38
CA VAL A 389 12.37 -24.78 6.67
C VAL A 389 11.09 -23.97 6.84
N ILE A 390 10.84 -23.51 8.07
CA ILE A 390 9.75 -22.59 8.38
C ILE A 390 10.17 -21.18 7.95
N VAL A 391 9.55 -20.64 6.90
CA VAL A 391 9.73 -19.27 6.41
C VAL A 391 8.92 -18.33 7.29
N ASP A 392 9.49 -17.26 7.84
CA ASP A 392 8.72 -16.25 8.63
C ASP A 392 7.89 -15.36 7.68
N VAL A 393 6.67 -14.97 8.05
CA VAL A 393 5.79 -14.09 7.24
C VAL A 393 5.93 -12.63 7.66
N ASN A 394 5.58 -11.67 6.82
CA ASN A 394 5.75 -10.23 7.13
C ASN A 394 4.67 -9.66 8.07
N PRO A 395 4.94 -8.53 8.79
CA PRO A 395 3.93 -7.53 9.13
C PRO A 395 2.47 -7.79 9.07
N ARG A 396 1.73 -8.05 10.15
CA ARG A 396 0.28 -7.85 10.09
C ARG A 396 -0.19 -6.83 11.11
N PRO A 397 -1.19 -5.99 10.77
CA PRO A 397 -1.85 -5.14 11.75
C PRO A 397 -2.30 -5.97 12.96
N PHE A 398 -2.12 -5.39 14.15
CA PHE A 398 -2.48 -6.04 15.39
C PHE A 398 -3.96 -6.45 15.39
N ASN A 399 -4.20 -7.74 15.62
CA ASN A 399 -5.53 -8.29 15.83
C ASN A 399 -5.52 -9.22 17.04
N HIS A 400 -6.11 -8.77 18.15
CA HIS A 400 -6.18 -9.55 19.39
C HIS A 400 -6.95 -10.87 19.26
N THR A 401 -7.80 -11.04 18.25
CA THR A 401 -8.54 -12.29 17.98
C THR A 401 -7.77 -13.27 17.11
N ASP A 402 -6.66 -12.84 16.51
CA ASP A 402 -5.82 -13.68 15.66
C ASP A 402 -4.87 -14.52 16.51
N ILE A 403 -5.19 -15.80 16.65
CA ILE A 403 -4.40 -16.76 17.43
C ILE A 403 -2.96 -16.94 16.90
N TYR A 404 -2.68 -16.58 15.63
CA TYR A 404 -1.33 -16.64 15.06
C TYR A 404 -0.44 -15.48 15.54
N GLN A 405 -1.01 -14.40 16.07
CA GLN A 405 -0.26 -13.29 16.68
C GLN A 405 0.04 -13.50 18.17
N GLN A 406 -0.42 -14.62 18.75
CA GLN A 406 -0.28 -14.92 20.17
C GLN A 406 0.81 -15.98 20.39
N PHE A 407 1.68 -15.71 21.36
CA PHE A 407 2.84 -16.55 21.67
C PHE A 407 2.90 -16.85 23.17
N GLU A 408 3.23 -18.09 23.51
CA GLU A 408 3.57 -18.48 24.88
C GLU A 408 5.08 -18.46 25.02
N ILE A 409 5.59 -17.76 26.04
CA ILE A 409 7.02 -17.67 26.32
C ILE A 409 7.36 -18.60 27.47
N HIS A 410 8.31 -19.49 27.22
CA HIS A 410 8.75 -20.53 28.14
C HIS A 410 10.21 -20.29 28.52
N ARG A 411 10.57 -20.64 29.76
CA ARG A 411 11.96 -20.63 30.19
C ARG A 411 12.67 -21.87 29.66
N HIS A 412 13.86 -21.69 29.12
CA HIS A 412 14.68 -22.80 28.65
C HIS A 412 15.55 -23.36 29.79
N TYR A 413 15.75 -24.68 29.83
CA TYR A 413 16.42 -25.36 30.94
C TYR A 413 17.89 -24.93 31.13
N ASN A 414 18.57 -24.52 30.05
CA ASN A 414 19.95 -24.01 30.08
C ASN A 414 20.06 -22.47 30.29
N GLY A 415 18.97 -21.79 30.65
CA GLY A 415 18.91 -20.33 30.64
C GLY A 415 18.33 -19.77 29.34
N GLY A 416 17.85 -18.51 29.39
CA GLY A 416 17.10 -17.87 28.31
C GLY A 416 15.66 -18.36 28.18
N PHE A 417 15.05 -18.05 27.04
CA PHE A 417 13.64 -18.29 26.75
C PHE A 417 13.46 -18.92 25.35
N TYR A 418 12.25 -19.43 25.11
CA TYR A 418 11.77 -19.82 23.80
C TYR A 418 10.27 -19.55 23.73
N ALA A 419 9.73 -19.37 22.53
CA ALA A 419 8.30 -19.18 22.34
C ALA A 419 7.66 -20.32 21.55
N THR A 420 6.41 -20.62 21.87
CA THR A 420 5.50 -21.47 21.07
C THR A 420 4.32 -20.63 20.59
N SER A 421 3.71 -21.00 19.46
CA SER A 421 2.47 -20.35 19.02
C SER A 421 1.29 -20.92 19.79
N VAL A 422 0.30 -20.07 20.09
CA VAL A 422 -0.99 -20.54 20.61
C VAL A 422 -1.76 -21.32 19.53
N ALA A 423 -1.59 -20.96 18.26
CA ALA A 423 -2.14 -21.73 17.16
C ALA A 423 -1.41 -23.08 17.03
N HIS A 424 -2.16 -24.18 17.02
CA HIS A 424 -1.61 -25.54 16.94
C HIS A 424 -0.77 -25.80 15.69
N ASP A 425 -0.98 -25.03 14.62
CA ASP A 425 -0.26 -25.08 13.36
C ASP A 425 0.56 -23.81 13.07
N GLY A 426 0.63 -22.88 14.03
CA GLY A 426 1.40 -21.66 13.93
C GLY A 426 2.86 -21.88 14.34
N PHE A 427 3.77 -21.19 13.66
CA PHE A 427 5.17 -21.16 14.04
C PHE A 427 5.57 -19.74 14.40
N PRO A 428 6.09 -19.49 15.62
CA PRO A 428 6.60 -18.17 15.96
C PRO A 428 7.73 -17.73 15.01
N PRO A 429 7.94 -16.42 14.85
CA PRO A 429 9.09 -15.88 14.13
C PRO A 429 10.38 -16.55 14.59
N LYS A 430 11.35 -16.70 13.68
CA LYS A 430 12.62 -17.39 13.91
C LYS A 430 13.32 -16.92 15.19
N PHE A 431 13.28 -15.63 15.49
CA PHE A 431 13.91 -15.08 16.70
C PHE A 431 13.22 -15.53 18.00
N LEU A 432 11.90 -15.74 18.00
CA LEU A 432 11.15 -16.21 19.16
C LEU A 432 11.13 -17.74 19.29
N ARG A 433 11.11 -18.50 18.18
CA ARG A 433 11.11 -19.98 18.26
C ARG A 433 12.47 -20.59 18.55
N ARG A 434 13.57 -19.84 18.32
CA ARG A 434 14.92 -20.29 18.70
C ARG A 434 14.97 -20.51 20.22
N LYS A 435 15.61 -21.59 20.65
CA LYS A 435 15.72 -21.89 22.09
C LYS A 435 16.89 -21.11 22.70
N GLY A 436 16.65 -20.56 23.90
CA GLY A 436 17.68 -19.90 24.69
C GLY A 436 17.97 -18.45 24.29
N TRP A 437 17.02 -17.74 23.68
CA TRP A 437 17.19 -16.29 23.50
C TRP A 437 17.08 -15.56 24.83
N GLU A 438 17.78 -14.44 24.95
CA GLU A 438 17.81 -13.62 26.15
C GLU A 438 17.18 -12.25 25.86
N VAL A 439 16.65 -11.62 26.91
CA VAL A 439 16.09 -10.27 26.84
C VAL A 439 16.96 -9.36 27.66
N HIS A 440 17.49 -8.32 27.02
CA HIS A 440 18.23 -7.27 27.70
C HIS A 440 17.41 -5.99 27.66
N THR A 441 17.29 -5.32 28.80
CA THR A 441 16.67 -3.99 28.85
C THR A 441 17.61 -2.98 28.22
N SER A 442 17.17 -2.33 27.14
CA SER A 442 17.94 -1.26 26.51
C SER A 442 18.02 -0.05 27.44
N THR A 443 19.23 0.42 27.74
CA THR A 443 19.50 1.56 28.63
C THR A 443 18.96 2.90 28.11
N THR A 444 18.59 2.96 26.82
CA THR A 444 18.03 4.14 26.13
C THR A 444 16.51 4.07 25.93
N SER A 445 15.86 2.97 26.32
CA SER A 445 14.40 2.86 26.27
C SER A 445 13.76 3.65 27.41
N PHE A 446 12.61 4.29 27.14
CA PHE A 446 11.81 5.05 28.10
C PHE A 446 11.84 4.39 29.48
N LYS A 447 12.43 5.05 30.48
CA LYS A 447 12.29 4.63 31.88
C LYS A 447 10.82 4.83 32.28
N LEU A 448 9.98 3.89 31.88
CA LEU A 448 8.56 3.85 32.19
C LEU A 448 8.42 3.41 33.64
N HIS A 449 8.41 4.39 34.54
CA HIS A 449 8.00 4.15 35.91
C HIS A 449 6.46 4.09 35.91
N LEU A 450 5.93 2.87 35.85
CA LEU A 450 4.49 2.62 35.98
C LEU A 450 4.20 2.31 37.46
N PRO A 451 3.49 3.20 38.18
CA PRO A 451 2.93 2.87 39.49
C PRO A 451 2.11 1.59 39.47
N GLU A 452 1.93 0.97 40.63
CA GLU A 452 1.08 -0.21 40.75
C GLU A 452 -0.38 0.11 40.34
N ALA A 453 -0.93 -0.73 39.47
CA ALA A 453 -2.31 -0.65 39.01
C ALA A 453 -3.02 -1.97 39.36
N GLN A 454 -3.73 -1.99 40.48
CA GLN A 454 -4.39 -3.20 41.01
C GLN A 454 -5.67 -3.60 40.26
N GLY A 455 -6.05 -2.84 39.22
CA GLY A 455 -7.29 -3.04 38.50
C GLY A 455 -8.49 -2.49 39.26
N HIS A 456 -9.62 -3.19 39.19
CA HIS A 456 -10.82 -2.88 39.96
C HIS A 456 -10.98 -3.94 41.03
N ASP A 457 -10.88 -3.52 42.29
CA ASP A 457 -11.07 -4.41 43.43
C ASP A 457 -12.54 -4.87 43.46
N THR A 458 -12.75 -6.19 43.36
CA THR A 458 -14.08 -6.81 43.38
C THR A 458 -14.50 -7.27 44.78
N THR A 459 -13.63 -7.15 45.77
CA THR A 459 -13.84 -7.69 47.12
C THR A 459 -14.59 -6.72 48.04
N HIS A 460 -14.59 -5.42 47.72
CA HIS A 460 -15.36 -4.41 48.42
C HIS A 460 -16.68 -4.14 47.68
N PRO A 461 -17.84 -4.28 48.34
CA PRO A 461 -19.14 -4.04 47.72
C PRO A 461 -19.25 -2.56 47.37
N MET A 462 -19.10 -2.21 46.08
CA MET A 462 -19.40 -0.89 45.51
C MET A 462 -19.09 0.25 46.49
N ASP A 463 -17.82 0.65 46.60
CA ASP A 463 -17.44 1.89 47.31
C ASP A 463 -18.12 3.06 46.59
N LEU A 464 -19.38 3.29 46.95
CA LEU A 464 -20.19 4.39 46.46
C LEU A 464 -19.59 5.64 47.10
N PRO A 465 -19.30 6.69 46.31
CA PRO A 465 -18.86 7.95 46.90
C PRO A 465 -19.94 8.41 47.89
N GLU A 466 -19.55 8.71 49.12
CA GLU A 466 -20.47 9.31 50.09
C GLU A 466 -20.99 10.64 49.52
N LEU A 467 -22.31 10.86 49.62
CA LEU A 467 -22.95 12.10 49.20
C LEU A 467 -22.78 13.19 50.27
N ASP A 468 -21.53 13.53 50.60
CA ASP A 468 -21.18 14.60 51.55
C ASP A 468 -21.09 15.97 50.83
N VAL A 469 -22.13 16.29 50.06
CA VAL A 469 -22.24 17.57 49.35
C VAL A 469 -22.94 18.57 50.28
N THR A 470 -22.26 19.63 50.69
CA THR A 470 -22.96 20.84 51.13
C THR A 470 -23.44 21.54 49.86
N LEU A 471 -24.76 21.69 49.66
CA LEU A 471 -25.36 22.12 48.38
C LEU A 471 -24.94 23.54 47.93
N SER A 472 -24.12 24.24 48.72
CA SER A 472 -23.50 25.54 48.39
C SER A 472 -22.12 25.45 47.72
N GLN A 473 -21.45 24.29 47.74
CA GLN A 473 -20.11 24.10 47.15
C GLN A 473 -20.13 23.08 46.00
N ASN A 474 -20.03 23.59 44.77
CA ASN A 474 -20.04 22.85 43.49
C ASN A 474 -18.83 21.93 43.23
N ARG A 475 -18.27 21.26 44.25
CA ARG A 475 -17.16 20.30 44.08
C ARG A 475 -17.60 18.88 44.42
N LEU A 476 -18.07 18.17 43.41
CA LEU A 476 -18.31 16.74 43.49
C LEU A 476 -16.98 15.99 43.63
N SER A 477 -16.80 15.28 44.75
CA SER A 477 -15.66 14.41 45.02
C SER A 477 -15.67 13.24 44.04
N ARG A 478 -14.77 13.24 43.06
CA ARG A 478 -14.57 12.08 42.17
C ARG A 478 -13.71 11.04 42.89
N VAL A 479 -14.23 9.82 43.01
CA VAL A 479 -13.50 8.70 43.61
C VAL A 479 -12.97 7.80 42.50
N VAL A 480 -11.65 7.56 42.49
CA VAL A 480 -11.02 6.64 41.54
C VAL A 480 -11.10 5.23 42.13
N VAL A 481 -11.96 4.38 41.57
CA VAL A 481 -12.19 3.01 42.06
C VAL A 481 -11.45 1.94 41.26
N GLY A 482 -10.86 2.32 40.12
CA GLY A 482 -10.10 1.38 39.30
C GLY A 482 -8.99 2.05 38.51
N LYS A 483 -7.85 1.37 38.38
CA LYS A 483 -6.70 1.82 37.59
C LYS A 483 -6.12 0.66 36.79
N TRP A 484 -5.89 0.87 35.51
CA TRP A 484 -5.26 -0.07 34.59
C TRP A 484 -4.29 0.65 33.67
N TYR A 485 -3.38 -0.12 33.06
CA TYR A 485 -2.62 0.32 31.90
C TYR A 485 -3.07 -0.43 30.66
N CYS A 486 -3.30 0.30 29.58
CA CYS A 486 -3.68 -0.24 28.29
C CYS A 486 -2.51 -0.08 27.31
N PRO A 487 -1.95 -1.17 26.76
CA PRO A 487 -0.93 -1.07 25.72
C PRO A 487 -1.43 -0.29 24.52
N PHE A 488 -0.54 0.46 23.87
CA PHE A 488 -0.90 1.35 22.76
C PHE A 488 -1.57 0.63 21.59
N VAL A 489 -1.27 -0.65 21.36
CA VAL A 489 -1.87 -1.44 20.27
C VAL A 489 -3.40 -1.60 20.40
N PHE A 490 -3.98 -1.38 21.58
CA PHE A 490 -5.44 -1.45 21.82
C PHE A 490 -6.15 -0.08 21.71
N VAL A 491 -5.40 1.00 21.46
CA VAL A 491 -5.91 2.37 21.31
C VAL A 491 -5.37 2.94 20.00
N LYS A 492 -6.21 3.54 19.15
CA LYS A 492 -5.75 4.26 17.96
C LYS A 492 -6.05 5.74 18.10
N GLU A 493 -5.01 6.56 17.94
CA GLU A 493 -5.16 8.00 17.76
C GLU A 493 -5.08 8.37 16.27
N GLU A 494 -5.49 9.57 15.88
CA GLU A 494 -5.24 10.07 14.53
C GLU A 494 -3.74 10.25 14.29
N GLY A 495 -3.17 9.49 13.35
CA GLY A 495 -1.75 9.57 13.00
C GLY A 495 -1.17 8.22 12.55
N ARG A 496 0.15 8.18 12.31
CA ARG A 496 0.88 6.95 11.99
C ARG A 496 1.20 6.17 13.27
N LEU A 497 1.04 4.84 13.24
CA LEU A 497 1.30 3.94 14.38
C LEU A 497 2.72 4.10 14.95
N VAL A 498 3.70 4.32 14.08
CA VAL A 498 5.11 4.56 14.46
C VAL A 498 5.23 5.75 15.41
N ASN A 499 4.52 6.85 15.12
CA ASN A 499 4.56 8.06 15.93
C ASN A 499 3.88 7.82 17.30
N GLN A 500 2.81 7.02 17.32
CA GLN A 500 2.11 6.68 18.55
C GLN A 500 3.00 5.84 19.47
N MET A 501 3.64 4.79 18.93
CA MET A 501 4.55 3.93 19.70
C MET A 501 5.73 4.71 20.29
N GLN A 502 6.25 5.70 19.57
CA GLN A 502 7.32 6.58 20.05
C GLN A 502 6.87 7.54 21.15
N LYS A 503 5.60 7.93 21.19
CA LYS A 503 5.08 8.89 22.18
C LYS A 503 4.56 8.22 23.44
N THR A 504 3.83 7.12 23.29
CA THR A 504 3.11 6.46 24.38
C THR A 504 3.03 4.96 24.14
N LEU A 505 3.80 4.17 24.89
CA LEU A 505 3.71 2.70 24.88
C LEU A 505 2.48 2.17 25.63
N PHE A 506 2.01 2.93 26.61
CA PHE A 506 0.83 2.62 27.41
C PHE A 506 -0.07 3.84 27.53
N TYR A 507 -1.33 3.59 27.83
CA TYR A 507 -2.32 4.58 28.25
C TYR A 507 -2.75 4.23 29.67
N GLY A 508 -2.93 5.24 30.51
CA GLY A 508 -3.61 5.07 31.80
C GLY A 508 -5.11 5.00 31.57
N LEU A 509 -5.75 3.97 32.10
CA LEU A 509 -7.20 3.84 32.15
C LEU A 509 -7.64 3.96 33.61
N THR A 510 -8.55 4.89 33.90
CA THR A 510 -9.13 5.06 35.24
C THR A 510 -10.63 4.85 35.19
N LEU A 511 -11.18 4.19 36.22
CA LEU A 511 -12.61 4.17 36.48
C LEU A 511 -12.89 5.10 37.66
N GLU A 512 -13.69 6.13 37.41
CA GLU A 512 -14.05 7.16 38.37
C GLU A 512 -15.56 7.11 38.64
N HIS A 513 -15.96 7.27 39.90
CA HIS A 513 -17.34 7.41 40.33
C HIS A 513 -17.59 8.82 40.89
N TRP A 514 -18.75 9.39 40.58
CA TRP A 514 -19.27 10.58 41.25
C TRP A 514 -20.80 10.63 41.16
N TRP A 515 -21.41 11.45 42.00
CA TRP A 515 -22.82 11.81 41.91
C TRP A 515 -22.97 13.05 41.03
N GLU A 516 -23.80 13.01 39.99
CA GLU A 516 -24.09 14.14 39.10
C GLU A 516 -25.49 14.65 39.37
N GLU A 517 -25.64 15.95 39.61
CA GLU A 517 -26.95 16.57 39.79
C GLU A 517 -27.73 16.54 38.47
N VAL A 518 -28.93 15.98 38.51
CA VAL A 518 -29.84 15.90 37.36
C VAL A 518 -31.05 16.81 37.51
N TYR A 519 -31.39 17.19 38.75
CA TYR A 519 -32.47 18.10 39.06
C TYR A 519 -32.21 18.80 40.39
N SER A 520 -32.54 20.08 40.48
CA SER A 520 -32.55 20.83 41.73
C SER A 520 -33.67 21.86 41.75
N CYS A 521 -34.23 22.11 42.94
CA CYS A 521 -35.22 23.16 43.14
C CYS A 521 -35.09 23.79 44.54
N GLN A 522 -35.51 25.04 44.65
CA GLN A 522 -35.46 25.80 45.90
C GLN A 522 -36.90 26.08 46.38
N ASN A 523 -37.11 25.95 47.69
CA ASN A 523 -38.38 26.29 48.31
C ASN A 523 -38.43 27.78 48.65
N VAL A 524 -39.00 28.58 47.76
CA VAL A 524 -39.08 30.04 47.92
C VAL A 524 -40.37 30.49 48.61
N SER A 525 -41.42 29.65 48.59
CA SER A 525 -42.78 30.01 49.06
C SER A 525 -43.30 29.22 50.27
N ASN A 526 -42.53 28.26 50.83
CA ASN A 526 -43.01 27.33 51.86
C ASN A 526 -44.24 26.50 51.43
N GLU A 527 -44.47 26.36 50.13
CA GLU A 527 -45.64 25.68 49.59
C GLU A 527 -45.30 24.23 49.23
N GLY A 528 -45.72 23.31 50.10
CA GLY A 528 -45.79 21.88 49.79
C GLY A 528 -44.61 21.05 50.29
N ASN A 529 -44.93 19.85 50.76
CA ASN A 529 -43.96 18.85 51.21
C ASN A 529 -43.53 17.89 50.09
N VAL A 530 -44.00 18.12 48.86
CA VAL A 530 -43.88 17.19 47.74
C VAL A 530 -43.12 17.86 46.60
N VAL A 531 -42.06 17.21 46.12
CA VAL A 531 -41.29 17.61 44.95
C VAL A 531 -41.48 16.57 43.85
N VAL A 532 -41.86 17.03 42.66
CA VAL A 532 -41.93 16.18 41.45
C VAL A 532 -40.65 16.38 40.65
N VAL A 533 -39.88 15.31 40.49
CA VAL A 533 -38.65 15.28 39.68
C VAL A 533 -39.03 14.85 38.27
N ASN A 534 -38.64 15.64 37.27
CA ASN A 534 -38.70 15.28 35.86
C ASN A 534 -37.42 15.74 35.17
N ALA A 535 -36.48 14.82 34.95
CA ALA A 535 -35.18 15.13 34.37
C ALA A 535 -34.83 14.19 33.22
N SER A 536 -34.47 14.74 32.07
CA SER A 536 -33.96 13.97 30.93
C SER A 536 -32.47 13.70 31.09
N VAL A 537 -32.06 12.44 31.03
CA VAL A 537 -30.67 12.02 31.28
C VAL A 537 -30.16 11.16 30.13
N GLN A 538 -29.04 11.55 29.53
CA GLN A 538 -28.32 10.73 28.57
C GLN A 538 -27.54 9.62 29.28
N ARG A 539 -27.83 8.36 28.98
CA ARG A 539 -27.24 7.20 29.66
C ARG A 539 -25.76 7.02 29.37
N GLU A 540 -25.37 7.26 28.13
CA GLU A 540 -24.00 7.08 27.64
C GLU A 540 -23.55 8.34 26.88
N VAL A 541 -22.44 8.92 27.35
CA VAL A 541 -21.80 10.06 26.69
C VAL A 541 -20.31 9.80 26.52
N ALA A 542 -19.85 9.86 25.27
CA ALA A 542 -18.44 9.76 24.93
C ALA A 542 -17.86 11.16 24.69
N LEU A 543 -16.74 11.47 25.33
CA LEU A 543 -16.01 12.73 25.18
C LEU A 543 -14.61 12.44 24.64
N VAL A 544 -14.26 12.98 23.48
CA VAL A 544 -12.90 12.93 22.91
C VAL A 544 -12.31 14.34 22.99
N HIS A 545 -11.15 14.48 23.62
CA HIS A 545 -10.54 15.80 23.89
C HIS A 545 -11.50 16.80 24.56
N GLY A 546 -12.39 16.30 25.43
CA GLY A 546 -13.39 17.11 26.14
C GLY A 546 -14.60 17.54 25.30
N ARG A 547 -14.74 17.04 24.06
CA ARG A 547 -15.88 17.32 23.18
C ARG A 547 -16.71 16.06 22.96
N GLU A 548 -18.03 16.21 22.86
CA GLU A 548 -18.92 15.09 22.57
C GLU A 548 -18.55 14.42 21.24
N ALA A 549 -18.35 13.11 21.32
CA ALA A 549 -17.98 12.26 20.22
C ALA A 549 -19.10 11.26 19.95
N LEU A 550 -19.35 11.00 18.67
CA LEU A 550 -20.28 9.96 18.25
C LEU A 550 -19.49 8.67 18.01
N LYS A 551 -20.06 7.56 18.48
CA LYS A 551 -19.62 6.22 18.13
C LYS A 551 -19.90 5.99 16.63
N ASP A 552 -18.87 5.65 15.86
CA ASP A 552 -18.92 5.44 14.42
C ASP A 552 -18.64 3.98 14.09
N ASP A 553 -19.70 3.19 13.99
CA ASP A 553 -19.63 1.73 13.75
C ASP A 553 -19.40 1.36 12.28
N ARG A 554 -19.25 2.35 11.38
CA ARG A 554 -19.17 2.15 9.91
C ARG A 554 -17.92 1.41 9.42
N HIS A 555 -16.91 1.20 10.27
CA HIS A 555 -15.60 0.66 9.90
C HIS A 555 -15.27 -0.70 10.54
N GLY A 556 -16.28 -1.51 10.90
CA GLY A 556 -16.14 -2.74 11.71
C GLY A 556 -15.22 -3.87 11.19
N GLY A 557 -14.45 -3.66 10.11
CA GLY A 557 -13.51 -4.65 9.57
C GLY A 557 -12.15 -4.71 10.28
N ASP A 558 -11.76 -3.69 11.07
CA ASP A 558 -10.41 -3.62 11.67
C ASP A 558 -10.35 -4.02 13.16
N GLY A 559 -11.47 -4.37 13.79
CA GLY A 559 -11.56 -4.76 15.20
C GLY A 559 -11.57 -3.60 16.20
N PHE A 560 -11.72 -2.35 15.75
CA PHE A 560 -11.79 -1.16 16.60
C PHE A 560 -13.14 -0.44 16.48
N ILE A 561 -13.52 0.23 17.57
CA ILE A 561 -14.70 1.10 17.64
C ILE A 561 -14.20 2.54 17.69
N TRP A 562 -14.59 3.33 16.69
CA TRP A 562 -14.18 4.73 16.57
C TRP A 562 -15.15 5.67 17.27
N PHE A 563 -14.60 6.64 18.00
CA PHE A 563 -15.34 7.76 18.58
C PHE A 563 -14.85 9.05 17.93
N ARG A 564 -15.74 9.74 17.22
CA ARG A 564 -15.38 10.91 16.39
C ARG A 564 -16.17 12.14 16.78
N VAL A 565 -15.48 13.26 16.93
CA VAL A 565 -16.09 14.57 17.14
C VAL A 565 -16.58 15.08 15.78
N ARG A 566 -17.87 15.39 15.66
CA ARG A 566 -18.43 15.99 14.44
C ARG A 566 -18.11 17.49 14.41
N GLU A 567 -17.26 17.92 13.48
CA GLU A 567 -17.08 19.33 13.14
C GLU A 567 -17.75 19.66 11.80
N ARG A 568 -18.46 20.79 11.71
CA ARG A 568 -19.15 21.23 10.49
C ARG A 568 -18.20 21.62 9.34
N CYS A 569 -16.90 21.85 9.62
CA CYS A 569 -15.98 22.49 8.66
C CYS A 569 -14.71 21.68 8.30
N ARG A 570 -14.49 20.48 8.84
CA ARG A 570 -13.30 19.66 8.51
C ARG A 570 -13.69 18.29 7.95
N ARG A 571 -13.07 17.90 6.82
CA ARG A 571 -13.23 16.57 6.18
C ARG A 571 -12.60 15.42 6.98
N ARG A 572 -11.75 15.71 7.98
CA ARG A 572 -11.21 14.79 8.98
C ARG A 572 -11.40 15.43 10.36
N GLY A 573 -12.16 14.78 11.24
CA GLY A 573 -12.47 15.28 12.59
C GLY A 573 -11.75 14.46 13.65
N LEU A 574 -11.40 15.09 14.78
CA LEU A 574 -10.68 14.44 15.89
C LEU A 574 -11.37 13.13 16.29
N GLY A 575 -10.60 12.04 16.32
CA GLY A 575 -11.12 10.72 16.63
C GLY A 575 -10.15 9.85 17.43
N VAL A 576 -10.73 8.99 18.26
CA VAL A 576 -10.00 7.97 19.03
C VAL A 576 -10.71 6.64 18.82
N ALA A 577 -9.95 5.58 18.58
CA ALA A 577 -10.49 4.23 18.48
C ALA A 577 -10.04 3.38 19.66
N LEU A 578 -10.97 2.63 20.23
CA LEU A 578 -10.68 1.60 21.22
C LEU A 578 -10.91 0.23 20.58
N SER A 579 -10.02 -0.72 20.86
CA SER A 579 -10.24 -2.09 20.41
C SER A 579 -11.54 -2.65 20.98
N LYS A 580 -12.18 -3.55 20.23
CA LYS A 580 -13.44 -4.17 20.63
C LYS A 580 -13.34 -4.86 22.00
N ALA A 581 -12.23 -5.54 22.30
CA ALA A 581 -11.98 -6.17 23.60
C ALA A 581 -12.04 -5.18 24.77
N ILE A 582 -11.49 -3.98 24.62
CA ILE A 582 -11.52 -2.96 25.68
C ILE A 582 -12.95 -2.44 25.88
N VAL A 583 -13.67 -2.15 24.78
CA VAL A 583 -15.04 -1.65 24.86
C VAL A 583 -15.99 -2.71 25.47
N GLU A 584 -15.82 -3.98 25.09
CA GLU A 584 -16.58 -5.09 25.67
C GLU A 584 -16.26 -5.27 27.16
N LYS A 585 -14.98 -5.14 27.56
CA LYS A 585 -14.61 -5.22 28.97
C LYS A 585 -15.21 -4.07 29.78
N ILE A 586 -15.21 -2.85 29.23
CA ILE A 586 -15.88 -1.68 29.83
C ILE A 586 -17.36 -1.97 30.03
N ARG A 587 -18.05 -2.48 29.01
CA ARG A 587 -19.47 -2.83 29.08
C ARG A 587 -19.74 -3.88 30.16
N TRP A 588 -18.92 -4.94 30.21
CA TRP A 588 -19.05 -5.99 31.21
C TRP A 588 -18.87 -5.48 32.65
N VAL A 589 -17.94 -4.54 32.88
CA VAL A 589 -17.76 -3.90 34.20
C VAL A 589 -18.99 -3.05 34.55
N GLN A 590 -19.56 -2.33 33.59
CA GLN A 590 -20.78 -1.54 33.79
C GLN A 590 -21.99 -2.42 34.11
N GLU A 591 -22.21 -3.51 33.36
CA GLU A 591 -23.32 -4.44 33.56
C GLU A 591 -23.26 -5.11 34.93
N ARG A 592 -22.07 -5.57 35.37
CA ARG A 592 -21.89 -6.06 36.75
C ARG A 592 -22.11 -4.98 37.81
N GLY A 593 -21.85 -3.73 37.45
CA GLY A 593 -22.16 -2.58 38.27
C GLY A 593 -23.65 -2.25 38.37
N GLY A 594 -24.52 -3.02 37.71
CA GLY A 594 -25.96 -2.81 37.67
C GLY A 594 -26.39 -1.80 36.60
N TRP A 595 -25.50 -1.39 35.70
CA TRP A 595 -25.88 -0.58 34.55
C TRP A 595 -26.63 -1.46 33.56
N VAL A 596 -27.81 -1.03 33.13
CA VAL A 596 -28.61 -1.74 32.13
C VAL A 596 -28.48 -1.01 30.81
N ASP A 597 -28.32 -1.73 29.70
CA ASP A 597 -28.50 -1.16 28.36
C ASP A 597 -29.99 -1.19 28.01
N GLY A 598 -30.63 -0.02 27.88
CA GLY A 598 -32.07 0.07 27.61
C GLY A 598 -32.43 0.29 26.15
N GLY A 599 -31.46 0.28 25.22
CA GLY A 599 -31.67 0.60 23.81
C GLY A 599 -31.94 2.08 23.52
N GLU A 600 -32.57 2.80 24.45
CA GLU A 600 -32.79 4.25 24.40
C GLU A 600 -31.60 5.01 25.01
N LYS A 601 -31.06 5.97 24.24
CA LYS A 601 -29.89 6.77 24.63
C LYS A 601 -30.21 7.81 25.71
N GLU A 602 -31.46 8.26 25.77
CA GLU A 602 -31.96 9.30 26.66
C GLU A 602 -33.17 8.75 27.41
N VAL A 603 -33.21 8.92 28.73
CA VAL A 603 -34.24 8.38 29.63
C VAL A 603 -34.69 9.48 30.57
N ILE A 604 -36.00 9.55 30.81
CA ILE A 604 -36.59 10.49 31.76
C ILE A 604 -36.62 9.84 33.14
N ILE A 605 -36.07 10.54 34.14
CA ILE A 605 -36.20 10.19 35.56
C ILE A 605 -37.42 10.94 36.09
N GLU A 606 -38.48 10.18 36.36
CA GLU A 606 -39.70 10.69 37.00
C GLU A 606 -39.80 10.10 38.42
N SER A 607 -39.83 10.97 39.43
CA SER A 607 -40.10 10.55 40.82
C SER A 607 -40.89 11.61 41.57
N VAL A 608 -41.61 11.18 42.61
CA VAL A 608 -42.35 12.06 43.51
C VAL A 608 -41.80 11.84 44.90
N GLU A 609 -41.11 12.84 45.44
CA GLU A 609 -40.44 12.79 46.73
C GLU A 609 -41.19 13.63 47.76
N GLU A 610 -41.51 13.03 48.91
CA GLU A 610 -42.22 13.69 50.01
C GLU A 610 -41.35 13.72 51.27
N ILE A 611 -41.24 14.90 51.89
CA ILE A 611 -40.55 15.06 53.17
C ILE A 611 -41.35 14.38 54.29
N ARG A 612 -40.69 13.46 55.01
CA ARG A 612 -41.30 12.72 56.14
C ARG A 612 -41.01 13.34 57.52
N GLY A 613 -40.40 14.53 57.58
CA GLY A 613 -39.97 15.19 58.82
C GLY A 613 -40.62 16.56 59.04
N GLU A 614 -40.62 17.03 60.29
CA GLU A 614 -41.25 18.29 60.72
C GLU A 614 -40.45 19.58 60.39
N ARG A 615 -39.31 19.47 59.68
CA ARG A 615 -38.43 20.63 59.40
C ARG A 615 -38.75 21.27 58.05
N GLU A 616 -38.80 22.61 58.02
CA GLU A 616 -38.82 23.39 56.78
C GLU A 616 -37.55 23.11 55.96
N TRP A 617 -37.71 22.88 54.66
CA TRP A 617 -36.62 22.67 53.70
C TRP A 617 -36.45 23.89 52.80
N ARG A 618 -35.21 24.18 52.39
CA ARG A 618 -34.86 25.28 51.49
C ARG A 618 -34.40 24.79 50.13
N TYR A 619 -33.66 23.68 50.07
CA TYR A 619 -33.13 23.17 48.81
C TYR A 619 -33.37 21.67 48.68
N PHE A 620 -33.69 21.25 47.45
CA PHE A 620 -33.79 19.85 47.06
C PHE A 620 -32.89 19.61 45.86
N GLY A 621 -32.11 18.53 45.90
CA GLY A 621 -31.27 18.07 44.81
C GLY A 621 -31.43 16.57 44.56
N CYS A 622 -31.53 16.19 43.29
CA CYS A 622 -31.58 14.82 42.82
C CYS A 622 -30.31 14.50 42.04
N TYR A 623 -29.65 13.41 42.40
CA TYR A 623 -28.35 13.01 41.90
C TYR A 623 -28.40 11.60 41.31
N VAL A 624 -27.70 11.42 40.19
CA VAL A 624 -27.49 10.11 39.56
C VAL A 624 -26.04 9.67 39.73
N LEU A 625 -25.82 8.38 39.99
CA LEU A 625 -24.47 7.85 40.01
C LEU A 625 -23.91 7.80 38.59
N VAL A 626 -22.74 8.41 38.40
CA VAL A 626 -22.00 8.37 37.13
C VAL A 626 -20.73 7.56 37.31
N GLN A 627 -20.56 6.58 36.44
CA GLN A 627 -19.32 5.83 36.31
C GLN A 627 -18.63 6.26 35.01
N SER A 628 -17.37 6.64 35.08
CA SER A 628 -16.64 7.14 33.91
C SER A 628 -15.30 6.46 33.74
N PHE A 629 -15.08 5.96 32.53
CA PHE A 629 -13.76 5.49 32.11
C PHE A 629 -12.98 6.64 31.47
N GLY A 630 -11.85 7.01 32.06
CA GLY A 630 -10.92 8.00 31.52
C GLY A 630 -9.70 7.33 30.90
N VAL A 631 -9.44 7.60 29.61
CA VAL A 631 -8.21 7.19 28.92
C VAL A 631 -7.24 8.37 28.89
N ARG A 632 -6.04 8.19 29.44
CA ARG A 632 -4.99 9.20 29.54
C ARG A 632 -3.71 8.73 28.88
N ARG A 633 -3.00 9.64 28.24
CA ARG A 633 -1.61 9.41 27.82
C ARG A 633 -0.68 9.41 29.03
N MET A 634 0.54 8.90 28.85
CA MET A 634 1.54 8.85 29.93
C MET A 634 2.01 10.25 30.39
N ASP A 635 1.83 11.28 29.57
CA ASP A 635 2.07 12.69 29.96
C ASP A 635 0.95 13.27 30.85
N GLY A 636 -0.07 12.48 31.17
CA GLY A 636 -1.23 12.88 31.98
C GLY A 636 -2.37 13.51 31.17
N SER A 637 -2.18 13.78 29.88
CA SER A 637 -3.20 14.37 29.02
C SER A 637 -4.39 13.43 28.85
N LEU A 638 -5.59 13.98 29.05
CA LEU A 638 -6.84 13.23 28.88
C LEU A 638 -7.15 13.09 27.39
N LEU A 639 -7.18 11.86 26.91
CA LEU A 639 -7.49 11.53 25.53
C LEU A 639 -9.01 11.42 25.33
N MET A 640 -9.67 10.64 26.20
CA MET A 640 -11.08 10.30 26.06
C MET A 640 -11.74 10.02 27.42
N ARG A 641 -13.05 10.27 27.52
CA ARG A 641 -13.93 9.73 28.57
C ARG A 641 -15.16 9.02 28.01
N LEU A 642 -15.62 8.01 28.72
CA LEU A 642 -16.90 7.34 28.51
C LEU A 642 -17.69 7.41 29.82
N ASN A 643 -18.74 8.23 29.85
CA ASN A 643 -19.58 8.42 31.02
C ASN A 643 -20.84 7.55 30.91
N PHE A 644 -21.12 6.79 31.95
CA PHE A 644 -22.27 5.92 32.10
C PHE A 644 -23.08 6.36 33.30
N ARG A 645 -24.33 6.81 33.06
CA ARG A 645 -25.25 7.24 34.12
C ARG A 645 -26.17 6.10 34.51
N HIS A 646 -26.21 5.78 35.80
CA HIS A 646 -27.00 4.68 36.35
C HIS A 646 -28.38 5.19 36.77
N THR A 647 -29.35 5.17 35.87
CA THR A 647 -30.71 5.68 36.13
C THR A 647 -31.48 4.90 37.19
N ASN A 648 -31.00 3.71 37.57
CA ASN A 648 -31.50 2.90 38.68
C ASN A 648 -30.83 3.22 40.03
N LYS A 649 -29.81 4.09 40.04
CA LYS A 649 -29.07 4.52 41.24
C LYS A 649 -29.18 6.03 41.37
N VAL A 650 -30.31 6.44 41.92
CA VAL A 650 -30.66 7.84 42.16
C VAL A 650 -30.70 8.08 43.66
N GLN A 651 -30.18 9.21 44.10
CA GLN A 651 -30.26 9.68 45.48
C GLN A 651 -30.77 11.11 45.51
N CYS A 652 -31.66 11.40 46.45
CA CYS A 652 -32.22 12.72 46.67
C CYS A 652 -31.75 13.24 48.03
N LYS A 653 -31.44 14.53 48.09
CA LYS A 653 -31.00 15.21 49.31
C LYS A 653 -31.85 16.47 49.55
N TRP A 654 -32.22 16.67 50.81
CA TRP A 654 -32.95 17.82 51.31
C TRP A 654 -32.04 18.61 52.25
N GLU A 655 -32.02 19.94 52.12
CA GLU A 655 -31.37 20.87 53.07
C GLU A 655 -32.33 21.91 53.61
#